data_AF-A0A8S3WH27-F1
#
_entry.id   AF-A0A8S3WH27-F1
#
_cell.length_a   1.000
_cell.length_b   1.000
_cell.length_c   1.000
_cell.angle_alpha   90.00
_cell.angle_beta   90.00
_cell.angle_gamma   90.00
#
_symmetry.space_group_name_H-M   'P 1'
#
loop_
_entity.id
_entity.type
_entity.pdbx_description
1 polymer ?
#
loop_
_entity_poly.entity_id
_entity_poly.type
_entity_poly.pdbx_seq_one_letter_code
_entity_poly.pdbx_strand_id
1 'polypeptide(L)'
;MSDANSENDVLEPPCSKKIKIDEQNENGVSDSQLELKDFIPVKILNNNTNRKTVCVQGTFKDKSGVALVLLEKNAFKEEELDDKGYFAVDTKLRTFFQNDIYGNFECFPRPEINGVKTTIIYPATEKHIAKFSQQEVHIILETPELYNKLTLPHIEKEQFNLQWVYNILEGKSEQDRIVHDNKCEKEGFVLVPDLKWDGLAKETLYLLAIVRQRGIKSLRDLNESHLPLLKRVRDEGKKTIFSKYNVPGSQLRVYLHYQPSFYHLHIHFTYLRHEAPGIYAEKSHLLDTVIDNIEIMGSYYQKATLPFTIREMDSLFNVYETNGHVERIKPNIELIDNDSLKRSDSLSSIESLSDSYSEDESDDSSVIPIDEFCHIIPNSMSCLKIDKNTITFRILTEPKNGGNFYAEFLPADNLGNCPKTNSLKINLKPECDIKIICANCSNVISKDCIKFDRILELPTTNLDMSEWFCHGHGHGNSSQLVVLKSNKNDFLYRLTYFVVNNNMLSEKSNKFNGKRDVYHCNRCLAWLGLKNKDTVKLFNSEVKMQQDNIDSHIFLHNTQNAYDQIIRDFIYTIECMTKESNLGLQYSVMCKIVLECSISSTDKQYLLIWIMDKELQVLRNSEERIESDKMILQSSFLTKILYKIELVLNEEVETWLSDPTVVSTDISRSMFCRGVEHLQLMSQKVPEAFRSANGYSISYLKV
;
A
#
# COMPACT_ATOMS: atom_id res chain seq x y z
N MET A 1 10.20 69.11 12.16
CA MET A 1 9.55 69.60 13.40
C MET A 1 8.17 68.99 13.40
N SER A 2 7.77 68.06 14.25
CA SER A 2 8.32 67.50 15.50
C SER A 2 7.60 66.16 15.74
N ASP A 3 8.30 65.21 16.33
CA ASP A 3 7.86 63.88 16.74
C ASP A 3 6.64 63.86 17.68
N ALA A 4 5.85 62.77 17.68
CA ALA A 4 5.76 61.85 18.82
C ALA A 4 4.67 60.75 18.66
N ASN A 5 5.12 59.52 18.93
CA ASN A 5 4.48 58.40 19.63
C ASN A 5 3.44 57.47 18.98
N SER A 6 3.87 56.20 19.02
CA SER A 6 3.15 54.94 18.95
C SER A 6 2.06 54.81 20.01
N GLU A 7 0.97 54.15 19.64
CA GLU A 7 0.25 53.23 20.52
C GLU A 7 -0.35 52.09 19.67
N ASN A 8 -0.08 50.86 20.12
CA ASN A 8 -0.53 49.61 19.53
C ASN A 8 -1.98 49.35 19.94
N ASP A 9 -2.93 49.48 19.01
CA ASP A 9 -4.27 48.92 19.21
C ASP A 9 -4.31 47.47 18.69
N VAL A 10 -4.36 46.56 19.66
CA VAL A 10 -4.62 45.13 19.48
C VAL A 10 -6.05 44.97 18.98
N LEU A 11 -6.22 44.68 17.69
CA LEU A 11 -7.52 44.30 17.13
C LEU A 11 -7.88 42.88 17.60
N GLU A 12 -8.87 42.80 18.48
CA GLU A 12 -9.54 41.55 18.86
C GLU A 12 -10.04 40.80 17.61
N PRO A 13 -9.93 39.45 17.56
CA PRO A 13 -10.47 38.67 16.46
C PRO A 13 -12.02 38.74 16.43
N PRO A 14 -12.64 38.88 15.24
CA PRO A 14 -14.08 39.09 15.14
C PRO A 14 -14.88 37.85 15.57
N CYS A 15 -15.83 38.13 16.46
CA CYS A 15 -16.85 37.25 17.02
C CYS A 15 -17.52 36.32 15.98
N SER A 16 -17.41 35.01 16.20
CA SER A 16 -18.12 33.95 15.49
C SER A 16 -19.63 34.05 15.74
N LYS A 17 -20.39 34.46 14.72
CA LYS A 17 -21.86 34.54 14.80
C LYS A 17 -22.48 33.15 14.86
N LYS A 18 -23.31 32.95 15.89
CA LYS A 18 -24.12 31.76 16.20
C LYS A 18 -25.03 31.37 15.02
N ILE A 19 -25.05 30.08 14.71
CA ILE A 19 -26.02 29.44 13.79
C ILE A 19 -27.41 29.48 14.44
N LYS A 20 -28.42 29.88 13.67
CA LYS A 20 -29.83 29.94 14.08
C LYS A 20 -30.35 28.52 14.33
N ILE A 21 -30.83 28.26 15.54
CA ILE A 21 -31.45 27.00 15.97
C ILE A 21 -32.94 27.05 15.60
N ASP A 22 -33.45 26.01 14.95
CA ASP A 22 -34.89 25.77 14.84
C ASP A 22 -35.43 25.45 16.23
N GLU A 23 -36.34 26.31 16.72
CA GLU A 23 -37.00 26.18 18.02
C GLU A 23 -37.95 24.98 18.02
N GLN A 24 -37.41 23.77 18.21
CA GLN A 24 -38.20 22.58 18.62
C GLN A 24 -37.34 21.37 19.01
N ASN A 25 -36.34 21.54 19.89
CA ASN A 25 -35.68 20.42 20.57
C ASN A 25 -35.05 20.86 21.90
N GLU A 26 -35.74 20.64 23.03
CA GLU A 26 -35.31 20.97 24.40
C GLU A 26 -34.13 20.11 24.94
N ASN A 27 -33.32 19.49 24.08
CA ASN A 27 -32.15 18.67 24.48
C ASN A 27 -30.92 18.94 23.60
N GLY A 28 -30.71 20.20 23.20
CA GLY A 28 -29.53 20.62 22.45
C GLY A 28 -28.24 20.59 23.29
N VAL A 29 -27.09 20.52 22.62
CA VAL A 29 -25.73 20.58 23.19
C VAL A 29 -25.49 21.86 24.04
N SER A 30 -26.42 22.82 24.04
CA SER A 30 -26.31 24.08 24.78
C SER A 30 -26.58 23.98 26.28
N ASP A 31 -27.32 22.99 26.79
CA ASP A 31 -27.77 22.99 28.20
C ASP A 31 -27.13 21.93 29.10
N SER A 32 -26.22 21.10 28.59
CA SER A 32 -25.51 20.13 29.42
C SER A 32 -24.12 19.83 28.87
N GLN A 33 -23.10 20.29 29.59
CA GLN A 33 -21.68 20.14 29.25
C GLN A 33 -21.36 18.65 29.01
N LEU A 34 -21.21 18.26 27.75
CA LEU A 34 -20.90 16.88 27.35
C LEU A 34 -19.42 16.62 27.63
N GLU A 35 -19.12 15.77 28.62
CA GLU A 35 -17.75 15.42 28.97
C GLU A 35 -17.38 14.03 28.43
N LEU A 36 -16.21 13.91 27.79
CA LEU A 36 -15.75 12.65 27.20
C LEU A 36 -15.61 11.50 28.21
N LYS A 37 -15.39 11.80 29.51
CA LYS A 37 -15.31 10.80 30.59
C LYS A 37 -16.64 10.04 30.79
N ASP A 38 -17.74 10.64 30.35
CA ASP A 38 -19.10 10.12 30.49
C ASP A 38 -19.59 9.47 29.20
N PHE A 39 -18.79 9.48 28.13
CA PHE A 39 -19.09 8.80 26.89
C PHE A 39 -18.80 7.30 26.99
N ILE A 40 -19.81 6.48 26.70
CA ILE A 40 -19.73 5.03 26.64
C ILE A 40 -19.67 4.64 25.16
N PRO A 41 -18.50 4.24 24.63
CA PRO A 41 -18.37 3.83 23.24
C PRO A 41 -19.12 2.51 23.01
N VAL A 42 -19.85 2.44 21.91
CA VAL A 42 -20.64 1.26 21.50
C VAL A 42 -20.05 0.64 20.23
N LYS A 43 -19.73 1.45 19.23
CA LYS A 43 -19.26 0.98 17.92
C LYS A 43 -18.32 1.99 17.26
N ILE A 44 -17.23 1.52 16.66
CA ILE A 44 -16.43 2.34 15.75
C ILE A 44 -17.15 2.37 14.41
N LEU A 45 -17.55 3.57 13.96
CA LEU A 45 -18.23 3.76 12.69
C LEU A 45 -17.24 3.83 11.52
N ASN A 46 -16.11 4.52 11.71
CA ASN A 46 -15.07 4.67 10.70
C ASN A 46 -13.74 4.98 11.36
N ASN A 47 -12.65 4.36 10.89
CA ASN A 47 -11.28 4.65 11.30
C ASN A 47 -10.40 4.89 10.06
N ASN A 48 -10.12 6.16 9.76
CA ASN A 48 -9.31 6.55 8.62
C ASN A 48 -7.86 6.80 9.06
N THR A 49 -7.00 5.83 8.77
CA THR A 49 -5.58 5.86 9.12
C THR A 49 -4.76 6.84 8.29
N ASN A 50 -5.23 7.27 7.12
CA ASN A 50 -4.52 8.26 6.30
C ASN A 50 -4.74 9.67 6.83
N ARG A 51 -6.00 10.03 7.07
CA ARG A 51 -6.40 11.34 7.64
C ARG A 51 -6.22 11.44 9.15
N LYS A 52 -5.86 10.33 9.80
CA LYS A 52 -5.71 10.24 11.26
C LYS A 52 -6.99 10.65 11.99
N THR A 53 -8.13 10.15 11.51
CA THR A 53 -9.46 10.45 12.05
C THR A 53 -10.24 9.19 12.42
N VAL A 54 -10.99 9.22 13.52
CA VAL A 54 -11.92 8.15 13.91
C VAL A 54 -13.30 8.72 14.27
N CYS A 55 -14.36 8.01 13.92
CA CYS A 55 -15.73 8.29 14.38
C CYS A 55 -16.25 7.12 15.22
N VAL A 56 -16.68 7.43 16.44
CA VAL A 56 -17.17 6.45 17.41
C VAL A 56 -18.62 6.76 17.74
N GLN A 57 -19.49 5.77 17.57
CA GLN A 57 -20.87 5.80 18.07
C GLN A 57 -20.89 5.33 19.52
N GLY A 58 -21.68 6.00 20.35
CA GLY A 58 -21.88 5.64 21.74
C GLY A 58 -23.08 6.34 22.36
N THR A 59 -23.12 6.34 23.68
CA THR A 59 -24.10 7.07 24.50
C THR A 59 -23.39 7.83 25.60
N PHE A 60 -24.00 8.89 26.14
CA PHE A 60 -23.49 9.53 27.35
C PHE A 60 -24.24 8.99 28.57
N LYS A 61 -23.53 8.83 29.70
CA LYS A 61 -24.17 8.50 30.99
C LYS A 61 -25.31 9.47 31.27
N ASP A 62 -26.42 8.93 31.76
CA ASP A 62 -27.61 9.68 32.17
C ASP A 62 -28.27 10.52 31.05
N LYS A 63 -27.94 10.26 29.77
CA LYS A 63 -28.58 10.89 28.61
C LYS A 63 -29.25 9.86 27.71
N SER A 64 -30.51 10.13 27.34
CA SER A 64 -31.22 9.33 26.35
C SER A 64 -30.86 9.80 24.94
N GLY A 65 -30.23 8.94 24.16
CA GLY A 65 -29.93 9.20 22.74
C GLY A 65 -28.54 8.75 22.32
N VAL A 66 -28.40 8.49 21.02
CA VAL A 66 -27.12 8.13 20.40
C VAL A 66 -26.26 9.39 20.28
N ALA A 67 -24.96 9.25 20.51
CA ALA A 67 -23.96 10.28 20.26
C ALA A 67 -22.87 9.76 19.32
N LEU A 68 -22.33 10.66 18.49
CA LEU A 68 -21.11 10.41 17.73
C LEU A 68 -19.99 11.29 18.26
N VAL A 69 -18.82 10.69 18.51
CA VAL A 69 -17.59 11.40 18.85
C VAL A 69 -16.60 11.20 17.72
N LEU A 70 -16.19 12.29 17.10
CA LEU A 70 -15.19 12.31 16.04
C LEU A 70 -13.89 12.88 16.61
N LEU A 71 -12.80 12.16 16.42
CA LEU A 71 -11.45 12.58 16.83
C LEU A 71 -10.57 12.70 15.58
N GLU A 72 -9.91 13.83 15.41
CA GLU A 72 -9.02 14.15 14.29
C GLU A 72 -7.71 14.73 14.81
N LYS A 73 -6.57 14.16 14.39
CA LYS A 73 -5.26 14.76 14.68
C LYS A 73 -5.11 16.09 13.95
N ASN A 74 -4.57 17.08 14.63
CA ASN A 74 -4.27 18.37 14.01
C ASN A 74 -3.06 18.29 13.08
N ALA A 75 -3.04 19.14 12.05
CA ALA A 75 -1.86 19.37 11.23
C ALA A 75 -0.79 20.12 12.04
N PHE A 76 0.48 19.93 11.68
CA PHE A 76 1.58 20.70 12.24
C PHE A 76 1.46 22.18 11.83
N LYS A 77 1.62 23.09 12.79
CA LYS A 77 1.74 24.52 12.51
C LYS A 77 3.21 24.91 12.45
N GLU A 78 3.60 25.70 11.46
CA GLU A 78 5.01 26.10 11.28
C GLU A 78 5.58 26.83 12.51
N GLU A 79 4.75 27.64 13.17
CA GLU A 79 5.07 28.35 14.42
C GLU A 79 5.32 27.44 15.63
N GLU A 80 4.92 26.17 15.58
CA GLU A 80 5.16 25.18 16.65
C GLU A 80 6.40 24.32 16.35
N LEU A 81 7.05 24.47 15.19
CA LEU A 81 8.24 23.71 14.76
C LEU A 81 9.55 24.39 15.19
N ASP A 82 9.62 24.81 16.46
CA ASP A 82 10.77 25.48 17.06
C ASP A 82 11.14 24.89 18.44
N ASP A 83 12.07 25.55 19.13
CA ASP A 83 12.57 25.17 20.47
C ASP A 83 11.54 25.42 21.61
N LYS A 84 10.39 26.02 21.29
CA LYS A 84 9.27 26.23 22.22
C LYS A 84 8.13 25.24 22.01
N GLY A 85 8.02 24.66 20.81
CA GLY A 85 7.07 23.61 20.46
C GLY A 85 7.70 22.23 20.39
N TYR A 86 7.74 21.63 19.19
CA TYR A 86 8.16 20.22 19.02
C TYR A 86 9.63 19.96 19.37
N PHE A 87 10.52 20.95 19.26
CA PHE A 87 11.94 20.82 19.61
C PHE A 87 12.28 21.32 21.01
N ALA A 88 11.26 21.51 21.86
CA ALA A 88 11.46 21.89 23.25
C ALA A 88 12.22 20.80 24.05
N VAL A 89 12.93 21.24 25.08
CA VAL A 89 13.78 20.38 25.94
C VAL A 89 12.97 19.28 26.64
N ASP A 90 11.68 19.51 26.87
CA ASP A 90 10.77 18.58 27.53
C ASP A 90 10.00 17.66 26.57
N THR A 91 10.19 17.80 25.25
CA THR A 91 9.71 16.81 24.28
C THR A 91 10.41 15.48 24.52
N LYS A 92 9.63 14.40 24.68
CA LYS A 92 10.17 13.06 24.91
C LYS A 92 10.10 12.23 23.64
N LEU A 93 11.16 11.49 23.37
CA LEU A 93 11.20 10.50 22.29
C LEU A 93 11.24 9.09 22.89
N ARG A 94 10.41 8.20 22.36
CA ARG A 94 10.48 6.76 22.62
C ARG A 94 10.97 6.06 21.36
N THR A 95 12.15 5.44 21.43
CA THR A 95 12.75 4.76 20.28
C THR A 95 11.99 3.48 19.96
N PHE A 96 11.57 3.33 18.69
CA PHE A 96 11.10 2.05 18.13
C PHE A 96 12.24 1.29 17.48
N PHE A 97 13.04 1.97 16.66
CA PHE A 97 14.11 1.37 15.88
C PHE A 97 15.23 2.39 15.64
N GLN A 98 16.47 1.94 15.61
CA GLN A 98 17.61 2.78 15.24
C GLN A 98 18.63 1.93 14.48
N ASN A 99 19.06 2.39 13.32
CA ASN A 99 20.08 1.77 12.49
C ASN A 99 20.88 2.84 11.74
N ASP A 100 22.19 2.86 11.99
CA ASP A 100 23.12 3.86 11.45
C ASP A 100 22.61 5.30 11.65
N ILE A 101 22.30 6.01 10.56
CA ILE A 101 21.77 7.39 10.59
C ILE A 101 20.24 7.45 10.73
N TYR A 102 19.53 6.32 10.64
CA TYR A 102 18.07 6.27 10.67
C TYR A 102 17.57 5.90 12.06
N GLY A 103 16.64 6.69 12.60
CA GLY A 103 15.92 6.38 13.84
C GLY A 103 14.43 6.59 13.67
N ASN A 104 13.63 5.61 14.10
CA ASN A 104 12.19 5.70 14.20
C ASN A 104 11.82 5.90 15.67
N PHE A 105 11.17 7.01 15.98
CA PHE A 105 10.81 7.41 17.33
C PHE A 105 9.35 7.78 17.41
N GLU A 106 8.71 7.47 18.52
CA GLU A 106 7.48 8.11 18.93
C GLU A 106 7.80 9.43 19.63
N CYS A 107 7.17 10.51 19.19
CA CYS A 107 7.34 11.82 19.77
C CYS A 107 6.16 12.17 20.70
N PHE A 108 6.48 12.54 21.94
CA PHE A 108 5.55 13.03 22.95
C PHE A 108 5.86 14.51 23.21
N PRO A 109 5.28 15.42 22.41
CA PRO A 109 5.41 16.85 22.64
C PRO A 109 4.52 17.29 23.82
N ARG A 110 4.60 18.56 24.19
CA ARG A 110 3.75 19.16 25.23
C ARG A 110 2.25 18.99 24.92
N PRO A 111 1.39 18.76 25.94
CA PRO A 111 -0.04 18.56 25.73
C PRO A 111 -0.73 19.70 24.97
N GLU A 112 -0.27 20.94 25.14
CA GLU A 112 -0.86 22.13 24.53
C GLU A 112 -0.77 22.13 23.00
N ILE A 113 0.28 21.52 22.43
CA ILE A 113 0.49 21.40 20.97
C ILE A 113 0.07 20.03 20.42
N ASN A 114 -0.31 19.07 21.28
CA ASN A 114 -0.80 17.74 20.88
C ASN A 114 -2.32 17.61 20.98
N GLY A 115 -3.04 18.73 20.87
CA GLY A 115 -4.50 18.73 20.89
C GLY A 115 -5.09 17.83 19.79
N VAL A 116 -6.21 17.17 20.11
CA VAL A 116 -6.99 16.36 19.15
C VAL A 116 -8.31 17.07 18.91
N LYS A 117 -8.58 17.45 17.67
CA LYS A 117 -9.84 18.09 17.29
C LYS A 117 -10.97 17.10 17.54
N THR A 118 -11.88 17.48 18.43
CA THR A 118 -12.99 16.65 18.88
C THR A 118 -14.31 17.27 18.47
N THR A 119 -15.16 16.53 17.75
CA THR A 119 -16.52 16.95 17.40
C THR A 119 -17.52 15.98 18.02
N ILE A 120 -18.50 16.49 18.74
CA ILE A 120 -19.56 15.70 19.37
C ILE A 120 -20.89 16.01 18.69
N ILE A 121 -21.58 14.98 18.22
CA ILE A 121 -22.93 15.07 17.63
C ILE A 121 -23.89 14.36 18.57
N TYR A 122 -24.79 15.11 19.20
CA TYR A 122 -25.81 14.59 20.09
C TYR A 122 -27.08 15.47 20.07
N PRO A 123 -28.28 14.88 19.98
CA PRO A 123 -28.53 13.48 19.62
C PRO A 123 -28.20 13.22 18.15
N ALA A 124 -27.53 12.10 17.87
CA ALA A 124 -27.20 11.67 16.53
C ALA A 124 -28.36 10.89 15.90
N THR A 125 -28.80 11.34 14.72
CA THR A 125 -29.82 10.64 13.91
C THR A 125 -29.22 9.52 13.08
N GLU A 126 -30.05 8.63 12.53
CA GLU A 126 -29.61 7.60 11.58
C GLU A 126 -28.87 8.18 10.37
N LYS A 127 -29.27 9.36 9.87
CA LYS A 127 -28.56 10.06 8.80
C LYS A 127 -27.13 10.45 9.21
N HIS A 128 -26.91 10.84 10.46
CA HIS A 128 -25.57 11.11 10.98
C HIS A 128 -24.75 9.82 11.08
N ILE A 129 -25.33 8.75 11.63
CA ILE A 129 -24.68 7.44 11.74
C ILE A 129 -24.26 6.95 10.35
N ALA A 130 -25.17 6.96 9.38
CA ALA A 130 -24.88 6.57 8.01
C ALA A 130 -23.74 7.41 7.41
N LYS A 131 -23.80 8.75 7.54
CA LYS A 131 -22.81 9.68 6.99
C LYS A 131 -21.38 9.43 7.51
N PHE A 132 -21.24 9.06 8.78
CA PHE A 132 -19.93 8.86 9.41
C PHE A 132 -19.50 7.40 9.52
N SER A 133 -20.34 6.46 9.08
CA SER A 133 -19.96 5.05 8.91
C SER A 133 -19.02 4.86 7.73
N GLN A 134 -18.11 3.90 7.85
CA GLN A 134 -17.39 3.36 6.72
C GLN A 134 -18.43 2.76 5.77
N GLN A 135 -18.38 3.18 4.51
CA GLN A 135 -19.29 2.75 3.48
C GLN A 135 -18.48 2.09 2.37
N GLU A 136 -18.96 0.97 1.88
CA GLU A 136 -18.46 0.39 0.63
C GLU A 136 -18.73 1.35 -0.52
N VAL A 137 -17.73 1.49 -1.38
CA VAL A 137 -17.72 2.43 -2.50
C VAL A 137 -17.53 1.64 -3.79
N HIS A 138 -18.42 1.88 -4.75
CA HIS A 138 -18.46 1.21 -6.03
C HIS A 138 -18.20 2.21 -7.15
N ILE A 139 -17.64 1.76 -8.27
CA ILE A 139 -17.52 2.57 -9.49
C ILE A 139 -18.63 2.19 -10.46
N ILE A 140 -19.34 3.19 -10.97
CA ILE A 140 -20.32 3.05 -12.04
C ILE A 140 -19.77 3.67 -13.31
N LEU A 141 -19.84 2.93 -14.42
CA LEU A 141 -19.57 3.43 -15.77
C LEU A 141 -20.88 3.86 -16.41
N GLU A 142 -21.30 5.10 -16.18
CA GLU A 142 -22.60 5.56 -16.64
C GLU A 142 -22.56 5.97 -18.11
N THR A 143 -23.25 5.21 -18.95
CA THR A 143 -23.49 5.58 -20.35
C THR A 143 -24.57 6.67 -20.45
N PRO A 144 -24.69 7.38 -21.59
CA PRO A 144 -25.79 8.33 -21.82
C PRO A 144 -27.17 7.72 -21.59
N GLU A 145 -27.37 6.46 -21.96
CA GLU A 145 -28.64 5.75 -21.78
C GLU A 145 -28.94 5.54 -20.30
N LEU A 146 -27.93 5.16 -19.49
CA LEU A 146 -28.08 5.00 -18.05
C LEU A 146 -28.36 6.34 -17.36
N TYR A 147 -27.69 7.42 -17.78
CA TYR A 147 -27.98 8.75 -17.28
C TYR A 147 -29.45 9.12 -17.48
N ASN A 148 -29.95 8.98 -18.72
CA ASN A 148 -31.32 9.36 -19.06
C ASN A 148 -32.38 8.47 -18.42
N LYS A 149 -32.09 7.17 -18.24
CA LYS A 149 -33.06 6.21 -17.68
C LYS A 149 -33.07 6.14 -16.16
N LEU A 150 -31.91 6.33 -15.52
CA LEU A 150 -31.72 6.05 -14.10
C LEU A 150 -31.36 7.32 -13.32
N THR A 151 -30.25 7.98 -13.69
CA THR A 151 -29.69 9.08 -12.90
C THR A 151 -30.52 10.35 -12.99
N LEU A 152 -30.87 10.82 -14.19
CA LEU A 152 -31.63 12.05 -14.38
C LEU A 152 -33.01 11.98 -13.70
N PRO A 153 -33.82 10.92 -13.87
CA PRO A 153 -35.09 10.78 -13.14
C PRO A 153 -34.92 10.80 -11.62
N HIS A 154 -33.83 10.20 -11.11
CA HIS A 154 -33.53 10.24 -9.68
C HIS A 154 -33.20 11.66 -9.20
N ILE A 155 -32.36 12.40 -9.93
CA ILE A 155 -32.01 13.80 -9.63
C ILE A 155 -33.26 14.68 -9.60
N GLU A 156 -34.14 14.52 -10.58
CA GLU A 156 -35.38 15.29 -10.69
C GLU A 156 -36.38 14.94 -9.57
N LYS A 157 -36.33 13.72 -9.03
CA LYS A 157 -37.17 13.29 -7.92
C LYS A 157 -36.67 13.81 -6.56
N GLU A 158 -35.36 13.77 -6.30
CA GLU A 158 -34.77 14.15 -5.00
C GLU A 158 -34.87 15.66 -4.69
N GLN A 159 -35.09 16.52 -5.70
CA GLN A 159 -35.37 17.97 -5.53
C GLN A 159 -34.45 18.67 -4.51
N PHE A 160 -33.13 18.56 -4.72
CA PHE A 160 -32.13 19.14 -3.82
C PHE A 160 -32.39 20.63 -3.53
N ASN A 161 -32.32 21.02 -2.26
CA ASN A 161 -32.50 22.42 -1.86
C ASN A 161 -31.30 23.27 -2.29
N LEU A 162 -31.48 24.03 -3.38
CA LEU A 162 -30.49 24.96 -3.94
C LEU A 162 -30.67 26.40 -3.44
N GLN A 163 -31.57 26.65 -2.47
CA GLN A 163 -31.88 28.02 -2.04
C GLN A 163 -30.66 28.75 -1.48
N TRP A 164 -29.75 28.04 -0.80
CA TRP A 164 -28.50 28.62 -0.31
C TRP A 164 -27.60 29.11 -1.46
N VAL A 165 -27.54 28.38 -2.57
CA VAL A 165 -26.82 28.77 -3.79
C VAL A 165 -27.41 30.07 -4.34
N TYR A 166 -28.73 30.12 -4.48
CA TYR A 166 -29.43 31.30 -4.98
C TYR A 166 -29.28 32.50 -4.06
N ASN A 167 -29.26 32.31 -2.74
CA ASN A 167 -29.02 33.39 -1.80
C ASN A 167 -27.64 34.03 -1.99
N ILE A 168 -26.60 33.25 -2.31
CA ILE A 168 -25.26 33.80 -2.64
C ILE A 168 -25.32 34.59 -3.94
N LEU A 169 -25.89 34.00 -5.00
CA LEU A 169 -25.96 34.60 -6.34
C LEU A 169 -26.81 35.88 -6.38
N GLU A 170 -27.88 35.94 -5.56
CA GLU A 170 -28.83 37.06 -5.48
C GLU A 170 -28.43 38.14 -4.47
N GLY A 171 -27.29 38.01 -3.79
CA GLY A 171 -26.81 39.04 -2.88
C GLY A 171 -27.34 38.95 -1.44
N LYS A 172 -28.02 37.86 -1.08
CA LYS A 172 -28.74 37.69 0.20
C LYS A 172 -27.88 37.11 1.32
N SER A 173 -26.85 36.33 1.01
CA SER A 173 -25.97 35.68 2.00
C SER A 173 -24.50 35.63 1.55
N GLU A 174 -23.57 35.54 2.51
CA GLU A 174 -22.12 35.37 2.29
C GLU A 174 -21.44 36.42 1.39
N GLN A 175 -22.01 37.62 1.31
CA GLN A 175 -21.49 38.69 0.45
C GLN A 175 -20.12 39.21 0.87
N ASP A 176 -19.84 39.15 2.16
CA ASP A 176 -18.56 39.49 2.78
C ASP A 176 -17.43 38.51 2.40
N ARG A 177 -17.78 37.28 2.02
CA ARG A 177 -16.82 36.22 1.65
C ARG A 177 -16.45 36.22 0.16
N ILE A 178 -17.16 36.98 -0.67
CA ILE A 178 -16.97 36.95 -2.13
C ILE A 178 -15.56 37.43 -2.51
N VAL A 179 -14.89 36.64 -3.34
CA VAL A 179 -13.55 36.91 -3.87
C VAL A 179 -13.64 37.55 -5.25
N HIS A 180 -14.57 37.07 -6.08
CA HIS A 180 -14.86 37.61 -7.41
C HIS A 180 -16.35 37.55 -7.67
N ASP A 181 -16.90 38.56 -8.33
CA ASP A 181 -18.29 38.56 -8.77
C ASP A 181 -18.39 39.10 -10.21
N ASN A 182 -18.61 38.19 -11.15
CA ASN A 182 -19.00 38.55 -12.51
C ASN A 182 -20.53 38.50 -12.61
N LYS A 183 -21.15 39.66 -12.82
CA LYS A 183 -22.62 39.84 -12.81
C LYS A 183 -23.34 39.45 -14.10
N CYS A 184 -22.64 38.95 -15.12
CA CYS A 184 -23.28 38.50 -16.35
C CYS A 184 -24.25 37.33 -16.08
N GLU A 185 -25.49 37.39 -16.56
CA GLU A 185 -26.49 36.34 -16.28
C GLU A 185 -26.14 34.99 -16.92
N LYS A 186 -25.60 35.00 -18.14
CA LYS A 186 -25.28 33.79 -18.91
C LYS A 186 -23.85 33.30 -18.70
N GLU A 187 -22.89 34.22 -18.69
CA GLU A 187 -21.46 33.87 -18.62
C GLU A 187 -20.83 34.23 -17.27
N GLY A 188 -21.59 34.79 -16.34
CA GLY A 188 -21.08 35.22 -15.04
C GLY A 188 -21.04 34.10 -14.00
N PHE A 189 -20.28 34.36 -12.95
CA PHE A 189 -20.09 33.46 -11.82
C PHE A 189 -19.66 34.25 -10.59
N VAL A 190 -19.87 33.66 -9.42
CA VAL A 190 -19.37 34.16 -8.13
C VAL A 190 -18.29 33.20 -7.63
N LEU A 191 -17.12 33.73 -7.27
CA LEU A 191 -16.04 32.96 -6.64
C LEU A 191 -16.04 33.23 -5.14
N VAL A 192 -16.20 32.17 -4.34
CA VAL A 192 -16.25 32.25 -2.86
C VAL A 192 -15.34 31.18 -2.24
N PRO A 193 -14.80 31.40 -1.03
CA PRO A 193 -14.16 30.36 -0.23
C PRO A 193 -15.12 29.18 -0.02
N ASP A 194 -14.60 27.96 -0.10
CA ASP A 194 -15.37 26.78 0.30
C ASP A 194 -15.54 26.77 1.83
N LEU A 195 -16.58 26.10 2.33
CA LEU A 195 -16.81 25.93 3.77
C LEU A 195 -15.68 25.15 4.47
N LYS A 196 -14.91 24.37 3.71
CA LYS A 196 -13.78 23.57 4.21
C LYS A 196 -12.50 24.38 4.41
N TRP A 197 -12.44 25.61 3.92
CA TRP A 197 -11.26 26.46 4.05
C TRP A 197 -11.52 27.59 5.03
N ASP A 198 -10.60 27.75 5.98
CA ASP A 198 -10.63 28.79 7.01
C ASP A 198 -10.21 30.17 6.49
N GLY A 199 -9.63 30.23 5.29
CA GLY A 199 -9.14 31.46 4.69
C GLY A 199 -7.79 31.94 5.25
N LEU A 200 -7.12 31.15 6.09
CA LEU A 200 -5.89 31.53 6.78
C LEU A 200 -4.67 31.07 5.99
N ALA A 201 -4.52 29.76 5.78
CA ALA A 201 -3.36 29.18 5.11
C ALA A 201 -3.58 29.08 3.60
N LYS A 202 -2.63 29.56 2.80
CA LYS A 202 -2.68 29.45 1.34
C LYS A 202 -2.49 28.00 0.87
N GLU A 203 -1.82 27.18 1.66
CA GLU A 203 -1.51 25.77 1.38
C GLU A 203 -2.77 24.90 1.37
N THR A 204 -3.83 25.35 2.04
CA THR A 204 -5.15 24.71 2.10
C THR A 204 -6.20 25.45 1.27
N LEU A 205 -5.78 26.37 0.39
CA LEU A 205 -6.67 27.18 -0.43
C LEU A 205 -7.70 26.32 -1.16
N TYR A 206 -8.96 26.66 -0.93
CA TYR A 206 -10.12 26.03 -1.55
C TYR A 206 -11.18 27.10 -1.82
N LEU A 207 -11.40 27.38 -3.11
CA LEU A 207 -12.46 28.27 -3.60
C LEU A 207 -13.44 27.50 -4.49
N LEU A 208 -14.66 28.02 -4.57
CA LEU A 208 -15.75 27.49 -5.36
C LEU A 208 -16.29 28.59 -6.28
N ALA A 209 -16.27 28.35 -7.58
CA ALA A 209 -16.93 29.20 -8.57
C ALA A 209 -18.34 28.65 -8.83
N ILE A 210 -19.36 29.43 -8.49
CA ILE A 210 -20.78 29.12 -8.69
C ILE A 210 -21.28 29.94 -9.88
N VAL A 211 -21.73 29.29 -10.95
CA VAL A 211 -22.18 30.01 -12.15
C VAL A 211 -23.53 30.69 -11.93
N ARG A 212 -23.79 31.80 -12.63
CA ARG A 212 -25.08 32.52 -12.52
C ARG A 212 -26.19 31.87 -13.34
N GLN A 213 -25.83 31.30 -14.48
CA GLN A 213 -26.78 30.62 -15.36
C GLN A 213 -27.43 29.44 -14.62
N ARG A 214 -28.76 29.47 -14.53
CA ARG A 214 -29.55 28.40 -13.91
C ARG A 214 -29.77 27.25 -14.89
N GLY A 215 -30.07 26.07 -14.35
CA GLY A 215 -30.48 24.90 -15.13
C GLY A 215 -29.34 24.03 -15.63
N ILE A 216 -28.07 24.41 -15.40
CA ILE A 216 -26.93 23.54 -15.65
C ILE A 216 -26.66 22.71 -14.39
N LYS A 217 -27.04 21.43 -14.41
CA LYS A 217 -27.03 20.53 -13.25
C LYS A 217 -25.64 19.94 -12.99
N SER A 218 -24.97 19.47 -14.05
CA SER A 218 -23.68 18.79 -13.97
C SER A 218 -22.95 18.79 -15.32
N LEU A 219 -21.88 17.99 -15.46
CA LEU A 219 -21.16 17.80 -16.72
C LEU A 219 -22.09 17.40 -17.89
N ARG A 220 -23.15 16.63 -17.63
CA ARG A 220 -24.08 16.13 -18.67
C ARG A 220 -24.80 17.24 -19.44
N ASP A 221 -24.95 18.41 -18.85
CA ASP A 221 -25.59 19.56 -19.49
C ASP A 221 -24.61 20.43 -20.29
N LEU A 222 -23.29 20.24 -20.11
CA LEU A 222 -22.28 21.05 -20.78
C LEU A 222 -22.19 20.72 -22.27
N ASN A 223 -22.10 21.75 -23.09
CA ASN A 223 -22.04 21.68 -24.55
C ASN A 223 -21.34 22.93 -25.09
N GLU A 224 -21.21 23.04 -26.42
CA GLU A 224 -20.54 24.15 -27.09
C GLU A 224 -21.01 25.56 -26.66
N SER A 225 -22.30 25.73 -26.35
CA SER A 225 -22.85 27.04 -25.93
C SER A 225 -22.31 27.52 -24.58
N HIS A 226 -21.76 26.60 -23.77
CA HIS A 226 -21.20 26.89 -22.45
C HIS A 226 -19.70 27.19 -22.48
N LEU A 227 -19.01 27.04 -23.63
CA LEU A 227 -17.58 27.31 -23.74
C LEU A 227 -17.16 28.72 -23.29
N PRO A 228 -17.88 29.81 -23.64
CA PRO A 228 -17.55 31.16 -23.17
C PRO A 228 -17.57 31.26 -21.64
N LEU A 229 -18.59 30.69 -20.99
CA LEU A 229 -18.71 30.63 -19.53
C LEU A 229 -17.53 29.87 -18.91
N LEU A 230 -17.22 28.67 -19.41
CA LEU A 230 -16.16 27.81 -18.85
C LEU A 230 -14.77 28.45 -18.97
N LYS A 231 -14.43 29.01 -20.14
CA LYS A 231 -13.18 29.73 -20.36
C LYS A 231 -13.09 30.96 -19.47
N ARG A 232 -14.19 31.70 -19.32
CA ARG A 232 -14.23 32.87 -18.44
C ARG A 232 -14.02 32.51 -16.98
N VAL A 233 -14.67 31.46 -16.48
CA VAL A 233 -14.44 30.97 -15.11
C VAL A 233 -12.97 30.59 -14.91
N ARG A 234 -12.37 29.86 -15.86
CA ARG A 234 -10.95 29.50 -15.82
C ARG A 234 -10.05 30.73 -15.73
N ASP A 235 -10.22 31.67 -16.66
CA ASP A 235 -9.27 32.76 -16.88
C ASP A 235 -9.45 33.87 -15.82
N GLU A 236 -10.69 34.30 -15.55
CA GLU A 236 -10.99 35.29 -14.51
C GLU A 236 -10.73 34.71 -13.10
N GLY A 237 -11.03 33.43 -12.89
CA GLY A 237 -10.77 32.73 -11.63
C GLY A 237 -9.27 32.64 -11.32
N LYS A 238 -8.46 32.09 -12.24
CA LYS A 238 -6.99 32.01 -12.08
C LYS A 238 -6.38 33.40 -11.86
N LYS A 239 -6.81 34.42 -12.62
CA LYS A 239 -6.33 35.80 -12.47
C LYS A 239 -6.64 36.40 -11.10
N THR A 240 -7.88 36.20 -10.61
CA THR A 240 -8.30 36.75 -9.31
C THR A 240 -7.56 36.07 -8.17
N ILE A 241 -7.39 34.75 -8.25
CA ILE A 241 -6.65 33.98 -7.24
C ILE A 241 -5.19 34.41 -7.18
N PHE A 242 -4.54 34.59 -8.33
CA PHE A 242 -3.17 35.11 -8.38
C PHE A 242 -3.09 36.50 -7.74
N SER A 243 -4.01 37.39 -8.07
CA SER A 243 -4.00 38.78 -7.57
C SER A 243 -4.24 38.87 -6.06
N LYS A 244 -5.11 38.02 -5.50
CA LYS A 244 -5.50 38.07 -4.08
C LYS A 244 -4.60 37.23 -3.16
N TYR A 245 -4.14 36.08 -3.64
CA TYR A 245 -3.44 35.08 -2.81
C TYR A 245 -2.00 34.79 -3.29
N ASN A 246 -1.55 35.42 -4.38
CA ASN A 246 -0.23 35.19 -4.98
C ASN A 246 0.04 33.71 -5.31
N VAL A 247 -1.01 33.00 -5.76
CA VAL A 247 -0.92 31.60 -6.19
C VAL A 247 -0.98 31.54 -7.72
N PRO A 248 0.10 31.13 -8.41
CA PRO A 248 0.11 30.98 -9.87
C PRO A 248 -0.91 29.94 -10.35
N GLY A 249 -1.47 30.17 -11.54
CA GLY A 249 -2.42 29.23 -12.15
C GLY A 249 -1.87 27.82 -12.38
N SER A 250 -0.56 27.66 -12.54
CA SER A 250 0.12 26.35 -12.65
C SER A 250 0.18 25.58 -11.33
N GLN A 251 -0.08 26.24 -10.20
CA GLN A 251 -0.19 25.64 -8.87
C GLN A 251 -1.64 25.46 -8.43
N LEU A 252 -2.61 25.62 -9.34
CA LEU A 252 -4.03 25.40 -9.08
C LEU A 252 -4.52 24.13 -9.76
N ARG A 253 -5.23 23.30 -9.01
CA ARG A 253 -6.09 22.25 -9.55
C ARG A 253 -7.49 22.85 -9.74
N VAL A 254 -7.93 23.00 -10.99
CA VAL A 254 -9.25 23.56 -11.34
C VAL A 254 -10.11 22.48 -11.98
N TYR A 255 -11.23 22.13 -11.36
CA TYR A 255 -11.96 20.90 -11.72
C TYR A 255 -13.45 20.93 -11.35
N LEU A 256 -14.21 20.02 -11.93
CA LEU A 256 -15.62 19.76 -11.65
C LEU A 256 -15.79 18.37 -11.05
N HIS A 257 -16.80 18.18 -10.22
CA HIS A 257 -17.17 16.86 -9.71
C HIS A 257 -18.22 16.18 -10.60
N TYR A 258 -18.09 14.86 -10.76
CA TYR A 258 -19.12 13.98 -11.27
C TYR A 258 -19.23 12.71 -10.42
N GLN A 259 -20.34 12.41 -9.74
CA GLN A 259 -21.50 13.28 -9.54
C GLN A 259 -21.17 14.48 -8.62
N PRO A 260 -21.79 15.65 -8.84
CA PRO A 260 -21.60 16.82 -7.98
C PRO A 260 -22.32 16.66 -6.63
N SER A 261 -21.90 17.42 -5.61
CA SER A 261 -22.57 17.41 -4.29
C SER A 261 -23.91 18.14 -4.28
N PHE A 262 -24.15 19.01 -5.27
CA PHE A 262 -25.42 19.67 -5.53
C PHE A 262 -25.54 19.97 -7.02
N TYR A 263 -26.75 19.90 -7.58
CA TYR A 263 -26.98 19.96 -9.02
C TYR A 263 -27.20 21.38 -9.53
N HIS A 264 -26.19 22.21 -9.32
CA HIS A 264 -26.01 23.53 -9.96
C HIS A 264 -24.53 23.67 -10.27
N LEU A 265 -24.18 23.94 -11.52
CA LEU A 265 -22.80 23.90 -12.00
C LEU A 265 -21.87 24.75 -11.12
N HIS A 266 -20.84 24.10 -10.60
CA HIS A 266 -19.80 24.73 -9.81
C HIS A 266 -18.45 24.13 -10.15
N ILE A 267 -17.42 24.95 -10.02
CA ILE A 267 -16.04 24.61 -10.36
C ILE A 267 -15.18 24.86 -9.12
N HIS A 268 -14.40 23.84 -8.76
CA HIS A 268 -13.48 23.87 -7.63
C HIS A 268 -12.14 24.45 -8.06
N PHE A 269 -11.58 25.32 -7.24
CA PHE A 269 -10.21 25.82 -7.34
C PHE A 269 -9.48 25.46 -6.06
N THR A 270 -8.55 24.52 -6.13
CA THR A 270 -7.73 24.12 -4.97
C THR A 270 -6.25 24.32 -5.25
N TYR A 271 -5.48 24.60 -4.20
CA TYR A 271 -4.02 24.56 -4.32
C TYR A 271 -3.56 23.15 -4.68
N LEU A 272 -2.59 23.01 -5.58
CA LEU A 272 -2.22 21.71 -6.14
C LEU A 272 -1.69 20.73 -5.08
N ARG A 273 -0.97 21.25 -4.08
CA ARG A 273 -0.45 20.48 -2.93
C ARG A 273 -1.56 20.11 -1.92
N HIS A 274 -2.71 20.76 -1.97
CA HIS A 274 -3.82 20.44 -1.07
C HIS A 274 -4.50 19.14 -1.51
N GLU A 275 -4.53 18.14 -0.63
CA GLU A 275 -5.25 16.88 -0.80
C GLU A 275 -6.76 17.05 -0.48
N ALA A 276 -7.43 17.90 -1.25
CA ALA A 276 -8.84 18.19 -1.03
C ALA A 276 -9.71 16.94 -1.24
N PRO A 277 -10.83 16.77 -0.52
CA PRO A 277 -11.76 15.67 -0.78
C PRO A 277 -12.33 15.74 -2.21
N GLY A 278 -12.25 14.63 -2.96
CA GLY A 278 -12.85 14.49 -4.29
C GLY A 278 -11.94 14.87 -5.47
N ILE A 279 -10.63 15.01 -5.27
CA ILE A 279 -9.65 15.38 -6.32
C ILE A 279 -9.17 14.22 -7.19
N TYR A 280 -9.63 12.99 -6.93
CA TYR A 280 -9.16 11.81 -7.65
C TYR A 280 -9.91 11.63 -8.98
N ALA A 281 -9.38 10.79 -9.87
CA ALA A 281 -9.83 10.69 -11.27
C ALA A 281 -11.25 10.13 -11.41
N GLU A 282 -11.71 9.34 -10.44
CA GLU A 282 -13.04 8.74 -10.40
C GLU A 282 -14.16 9.72 -10.01
N LYS A 283 -13.82 10.99 -9.78
CA LYS A 283 -14.79 12.04 -9.47
C LYS A 283 -14.46 13.40 -10.08
N SER A 284 -13.18 13.78 -10.11
CA SER A 284 -12.75 15.09 -10.60
C SER A 284 -12.47 15.08 -12.09
N HIS A 285 -12.98 16.11 -12.79
CA HIS A 285 -12.70 16.37 -14.19
C HIS A 285 -12.06 17.75 -14.31
N LEU A 286 -10.80 17.81 -14.77
CA LEU A 286 -10.09 19.08 -14.93
C LEU A 286 -10.85 19.99 -15.90
N LEU A 287 -11.01 21.27 -15.52
CA LEU A 287 -11.74 22.24 -16.32
C LEU A 287 -11.13 22.43 -17.71
N ASP A 288 -9.81 22.45 -17.81
CA ASP A 288 -9.10 22.56 -19.10
C ASP A 288 -9.44 21.36 -20.01
N THR A 289 -9.40 20.13 -19.49
CA THR A 289 -9.83 18.94 -20.24
C THR A 289 -11.32 18.97 -20.61
N VAL A 290 -12.17 19.51 -19.74
CA VAL A 290 -13.61 19.66 -20.02
C VAL A 290 -13.86 20.62 -21.18
N ILE A 291 -13.13 21.73 -21.22
CA ILE A 291 -13.17 22.69 -22.33
C ILE A 291 -12.70 22.01 -23.61
N ASP A 292 -11.53 21.34 -23.58
CA ASP A 292 -10.95 20.68 -24.75
C ASP A 292 -11.89 19.61 -25.33
N ASN A 293 -12.52 18.80 -24.47
CA ASN A 293 -13.48 17.78 -24.88
C ASN A 293 -14.66 18.38 -25.65
N ILE A 294 -15.20 19.52 -25.19
CA ILE A 294 -16.32 20.21 -25.84
C ILE A 294 -15.88 20.88 -27.15
N GLU A 295 -14.65 21.40 -27.21
CA GLU A 295 -14.09 21.95 -28.45
C GLU A 295 -13.88 20.87 -29.53
N ILE A 296 -13.46 19.67 -29.13
CA ILE A 296 -13.35 18.52 -30.03
C ILE A 296 -14.74 18.06 -30.49
N MET A 297 -15.71 18.00 -29.58
CA MET A 297 -17.08 17.61 -29.88
C MET A 297 -18.07 18.40 -29.02
N GLY A 298 -18.83 19.30 -29.64
CA GLY A 298 -19.78 20.19 -28.94
C GLY A 298 -20.82 19.46 -28.07
N SER A 299 -21.10 18.19 -28.36
CA SER A 299 -22.01 17.32 -27.59
C SER A 299 -21.29 16.21 -26.80
N TYR A 300 -20.01 16.39 -26.44
CA TYR A 300 -19.18 15.33 -25.86
C TYR A 300 -19.80 14.70 -24.61
N TYR A 301 -20.22 15.52 -23.65
CA TYR A 301 -20.71 15.03 -22.35
C TYR A 301 -22.08 14.38 -22.41
N GLN A 302 -22.86 14.65 -23.46
CA GLN A 302 -24.10 13.93 -23.73
C GLN A 302 -23.87 12.53 -24.31
N LYS A 303 -22.65 12.24 -24.82
CA LYS A 303 -22.31 10.99 -25.51
C LYS A 303 -21.29 10.13 -24.76
N ALA A 304 -20.42 10.74 -23.97
CA ALA A 304 -19.38 10.04 -23.24
C ALA A 304 -19.95 9.14 -22.14
N THR A 305 -19.32 7.99 -21.91
CA THR A 305 -19.50 7.23 -20.66
C THR A 305 -18.69 7.91 -19.57
N LEU A 306 -19.33 8.24 -18.45
CA LEU A 306 -18.71 8.96 -17.35
C LEU A 306 -18.58 8.05 -16.12
N PRO A 307 -17.36 7.74 -15.67
CA PRO A 307 -17.17 7.01 -14.42
C PRO A 307 -17.52 7.91 -13.24
N PHE A 308 -18.17 7.36 -12.21
CA PHE A 308 -18.27 8.00 -10.91
C PHE A 308 -18.33 6.99 -9.77
N THR A 309 -17.93 7.42 -8.57
CA THR A 309 -18.09 6.61 -7.36
C THR A 309 -19.46 6.78 -6.73
N ILE A 310 -20.05 5.68 -6.28
CA ILE A 310 -21.29 5.66 -5.52
C ILE A 310 -21.10 4.86 -4.24
N ARG A 311 -21.76 5.27 -3.16
CA ARG A 311 -21.71 4.56 -1.87
C ARG A 311 -23.01 3.80 -1.66
N GLU A 312 -22.97 2.67 -0.98
CA GLU A 312 -24.15 1.79 -0.81
C GLU A 312 -25.33 2.42 -0.05
N MET A 313 -25.07 3.46 0.73
CA MET A 313 -26.10 4.22 1.47
C MET A 313 -26.63 5.43 0.67
N ASP A 314 -26.09 5.69 -0.51
CA ASP A 314 -26.58 6.74 -1.41
C ASP A 314 -27.92 6.30 -2.02
N SER A 315 -28.89 7.21 -2.11
CA SER A 315 -30.21 6.86 -2.65
C SER A 315 -30.14 6.49 -4.14
N LEU A 316 -29.15 7.03 -4.86
CA LEU A 316 -28.86 6.65 -6.25
C LEU A 316 -28.33 5.21 -6.36
N PHE A 317 -27.71 4.65 -5.31
CA PHE A 317 -27.16 3.29 -5.36
C PHE A 317 -28.27 2.27 -5.59
N ASN A 318 -29.37 2.41 -4.84
CA ASN A 318 -30.54 1.54 -4.97
C ASN A 318 -31.12 1.55 -6.39
N VAL A 319 -31.04 2.68 -7.09
CA VAL A 319 -31.50 2.79 -8.49
C VAL A 319 -30.64 1.91 -9.41
N TYR A 320 -29.32 1.97 -9.27
CA TYR A 320 -28.40 1.13 -10.05
C TYR A 320 -28.48 -0.34 -9.63
N GLU A 321 -28.65 -0.62 -8.34
CA GLU A 321 -28.76 -1.98 -7.79
C GLU A 321 -30.01 -2.69 -8.32
N THR A 322 -31.18 -2.04 -8.21
CA THR A 322 -32.45 -2.60 -8.70
C THR A 322 -32.51 -2.81 -10.21
N ASN A 323 -31.64 -2.15 -10.96
CA ASN A 323 -31.50 -2.31 -12.41
C ASN A 323 -30.33 -3.23 -12.80
N GLY A 324 -29.68 -3.90 -11.83
CA GLY A 324 -28.65 -4.92 -12.08
C GLY A 324 -27.29 -4.37 -12.55
N HIS A 325 -26.99 -3.11 -12.25
CA HIS A 325 -25.73 -2.45 -12.64
C HIS A 325 -24.67 -2.42 -11.53
N VAL A 326 -25.07 -2.68 -10.30
CA VAL A 326 -24.18 -2.79 -9.13
C VAL A 326 -24.80 -3.76 -8.13
N GLU A 327 -23.98 -4.44 -7.36
CA GLU A 327 -24.44 -5.34 -6.30
C GLU A 327 -23.92 -4.84 -4.96
N ARG A 328 -24.81 -4.77 -3.97
CA ARG A 328 -24.40 -4.48 -2.59
C ARG A 328 -23.56 -5.61 -2.05
N ILE A 329 -22.45 -5.25 -1.43
CA ILE A 329 -21.63 -6.19 -0.67
C ILE A 329 -22.44 -6.54 0.56
N LYS A 330 -23.00 -7.75 0.57
CA LYS A 330 -23.70 -8.24 1.76
C LYS A 330 -22.68 -8.37 2.89
N PRO A 331 -22.83 -7.63 4.00
CA PRO A 331 -22.11 -8.01 5.20
C PRO A 331 -22.52 -9.44 5.55
N ASN A 332 -21.56 -10.29 5.93
CA ASN A 332 -21.88 -11.58 6.51
C ASN A 332 -22.65 -11.33 7.81
N ILE A 333 -23.97 -11.27 7.71
CA ILE A 333 -24.89 -11.22 8.84
C ILE A 333 -25.22 -12.67 9.14
N GLU A 334 -24.74 -13.14 10.28
CA GLU A 334 -25.29 -14.28 11.00
C GLU A 334 -26.81 -14.12 11.09
N LEU A 335 -27.55 -15.05 10.48
CA LEU A 335 -28.98 -15.14 10.69
C LEU A 335 -29.21 -15.62 12.12
N ILE A 336 -29.47 -14.66 13.01
CA ILE A 336 -30.22 -14.91 14.24
C ILE A 336 -31.66 -15.17 13.78
N ASP A 337 -32.00 -16.44 13.55
CA ASP A 337 -33.37 -16.86 13.30
C ASP A 337 -34.11 -16.96 14.65
N ASN A 338 -35.03 -16.02 14.89
CA ASN A 338 -36.13 -16.21 15.82
C ASN A 338 -37.46 -15.96 15.07
N ASP A 339 -37.97 -17.08 14.57
CA ASP A 339 -39.36 -17.49 14.50
C ASP A 339 -40.29 -17.02 13.37
N SER A 340 -40.67 -18.02 12.58
CA SER A 340 -41.98 -18.24 11.96
C SER A 340 -42.54 -17.23 10.95
N LEU A 341 -42.49 -17.59 9.65
CA LEU A 341 -43.67 -17.96 8.84
C LEU A 341 -43.36 -17.96 7.32
N LYS A 342 -43.38 -19.18 6.76
CA LYS A 342 -43.86 -19.60 5.43
C LYS A 342 -43.66 -18.64 4.24
N ARG A 343 -42.80 -19.07 3.30
CA ARG A 343 -43.10 -19.32 1.86
C ARG A 343 -41.77 -19.47 1.10
N SER A 344 -41.44 -20.69 0.65
CA SER A 344 -41.86 -21.35 -0.60
C SER A 344 -40.77 -21.22 -1.66
N ASP A 345 -40.09 -22.35 -1.86
CA ASP A 345 -39.53 -22.88 -3.11
C ASP A 345 -38.94 -21.88 -4.11
N SER A 346 -37.62 -21.98 -4.31
CA SER A 346 -37.02 -22.42 -5.57
C SER A 346 -35.51 -22.40 -5.40
N LEU A 347 -34.88 -23.57 -5.35
CA LEU A 347 -33.63 -23.93 -6.02
C LEU A 347 -33.27 -25.36 -5.58
N SER A 348 -33.93 -26.29 -6.27
CA SER A 348 -33.42 -27.63 -6.51
C SER A 348 -32.01 -27.55 -7.06
N SER A 349 -31.08 -28.26 -6.42
CA SER A 349 -29.95 -29.00 -7.02
C SER A 349 -28.83 -29.15 -5.99
N ILE A 350 -28.99 -30.10 -5.07
CA ILE A 350 -27.96 -31.08 -4.70
C ILE A 350 -28.78 -32.29 -4.28
N GLU A 351 -28.87 -33.25 -5.20
CA GLU A 351 -29.39 -34.57 -4.91
C GLU A 351 -28.53 -35.22 -3.83
N SER A 352 -29.24 -35.80 -2.88
CA SER A 352 -28.83 -36.82 -1.94
C SER A 352 -27.70 -37.71 -2.47
N LEU A 353 -26.49 -37.58 -1.90
CA LEU A 353 -25.55 -38.69 -1.79
C LEU A 353 -25.69 -39.29 -0.38
N SER A 354 -26.89 -39.80 -0.11
CA SER A 354 -27.15 -40.68 1.02
C SER A 354 -28.32 -41.58 0.62
N ASP A 355 -28.10 -42.47 -0.34
CA ASP A 355 -28.94 -43.65 -0.58
C ASP A 355 -28.25 -44.59 -1.58
N SER A 356 -27.23 -45.29 -1.10
CA SER A 356 -26.79 -46.58 -1.65
C SER A 356 -25.89 -47.26 -0.63
N TYR A 357 -26.46 -47.68 0.51
CA TYR A 357 -25.83 -48.72 1.33
C TYR A 357 -26.09 -50.06 0.64
N SER A 358 -25.13 -50.48 -0.19
CA SER A 358 -24.88 -51.89 -0.40
C SER A 358 -23.98 -52.36 0.72
N GLU A 359 -24.51 -53.21 1.60
CA GLU A 359 -23.73 -54.07 2.49
C GLU A 359 -22.72 -54.85 1.61
N ASP A 360 -21.44 -54.84 2.03
CA ASP A 360 -20.28 -55.54 1.42
C ASP A 360 -19.25 -54.71 0.60
N GLU A 361 -18.95 -53.47 1.00
CA GLU A 361 -17.60 -52.90 0.78
C GLU A 361 -17.02 -52.45 2.12
N SER A 362 -15.79 -52.87 2.42
CA SER A 362 -15.03 -52.38 3.57
C SER A 362 -14.72 -50.90 3.33
N ASP A 363 -15.60 -50.01 3.81
CA ASP A 363 -15.36 -48.58 3.78
C ASP A 363 -14.13 -48.27 4.66
N ASP A 364 -12.97 -48.16 4.02
CA ASP A 364 -11.74 -47.62 4.61
C ASP A 364 -11.99 -46.14 4.95
N SER A 365 -12.64 -45.89 6.09
CA SER A 365 -12.90 -44.54 6.59
C SER A 365 -11.71 -44.06 7.41
N SER A 366 -11.18 -42.87 7.08
CA SER A 366 -10.08 -42.23 7.80
C SER A 366 -10.55 -40.92 8.42
N VAL A 367 -10.24 -40.70 9.70
CA VAL A 367 -10.62 -39.49 10.43
C VAL A 367 -9.41 -38.58 10.61
N ILE A 368 -9.55 -37.32 10.17
CA ILE A 368 -8.52 -36.28 10.33
C ILE A 368 -9.01 -35.26 11.36
N PRO A 369 -8.52 -35.31 12.62
CA PRO A 369 -8.88 -34.35 13.66
C PRO A 369 -8.19 -33.00 13.38
N ILE A 370 -8.98 -31.93 13.19
CA ILE A 370 -8.46 -30.56 12.96
C ILE A 370 -9.01 -29.52 13.94
N ASP A 371 -9.84 -29.95 14.89
CA ASP A 371 -10.51 -29.14 15.92
C ASP A 371 -9.52 -28.43 16.85
N GLU A 372 -8.35 -29.03 17.08
CA GLU A 372 -7.26 -28.39 17.81
C GLU A 372 -6.72 -27.13 17.10
N PHE A 373 -6.80 -27.07 15.77
CA PHE A 373 -6.21 -26.00 14.96
C PHE A 373 -7.22 -24.95 14.50
N CYS A 374 -8.44 -25.35 14.14
CA CYS A 374 -9.47 -24.44 13.64
C CYS A 374 -10.88 -24.96 13.91
N HIS A 375 -11.84 -24.04 14.07
CA HIS A 375 -13.26 -24.40 14.12
C HIS A 375 -13.84 -24.33 12.71
N ILE A 376 -14.45 -25.41 12.22
CA ILE A 376 -15.05 -25.45 10.88
C ILE A 376 -16.48 -24.95 10.96
N ILE A 377 -16.88 -24.07 10.05
CA ILE A 377 -18.28 -23.69 9.87
C ILE A 377 -19.01 -24.85 9.16
N PRO A 378 -20.04 -25.46 9.76
CA PRO A 378 -20.79 -26.54 9.11
C PRO A 378 -21.35 -26.12 7.75
N ASN A 379 -21.46 -27.07 6.81
CA ASN A 379 -21.98 -26.86 5.45
C ASN A 379 -21.24 -25.79 4.61
N SER A 380 -20.03 -25.41 5.01
CA SER A 380 -19.21 -24.43 4.27
C SER A 380 -18.31 -25.05 3.19
N MET A 381 -18.37 -26.37 3.03
CA MET A 381 -17.54 -27.07 2.05
C MET A 381 -17.91 -26.66 0.62
N SER A 382 -16.91 -26.24 -0.15
CA SER A 382 -17.05 -25.86 -1.54
C SER A 382 -15.84 -26.32 -2.35
N CYS A 383 -15.94 -26.26 -3.67
CA CYS A 383 -14.82 -26.55 -4.58
C CYS A 383 -14.18 -27.94 -4.39
N LEU A 384 -14.95 -28.96 -3.98
CA LEU A 384 -14.45 -30.33 -3.84
C LEU A 384 -13.98 -30.85 -5.20
N LYS A 385 -12.73 -31.30 -5.24
CA LYS A 385 -12.08 -31.94 -6.39
C LYS A 385 -11.29 -33.13 -5.88
N ILE A 386 -11.46 -34.27 -6.53
CA ILE A 386 -10.73 -35.50 -6.25
C ILE A 386 -9.92 -35.80 -7.51
N ASP A 387 -8.59 -35.84 -7.38
CA ASP A 387 -7.68 -36.17 -8.47
C ASP A 387 -6.60 -37.13 -7.96
N LYS A 388 -6.63 -38.37 -8.48
CA LYS A 388 -5.73 -39.48 -8.17
C LYS A 388 -5.44 -39.62 -6.67
N ASN A 389 -4.38 -38.97 -6.19
CA ASN A 389 -3.86 -39.08 -4.83
C ASN A 389 -4.14 -37.81 -4.00
N THR A 390 -5.01 -36.91 -4.48
CA THR A 390 -5.29 -35.63 -3.84
C THR A 390 -6.79 -35.35 -3.77
N ILE A 391 -7.24 -34.96 -2.58
CA ILE A 391 -8.58 -34.43 -2.33
C ILE A 391 -8.39 -32.97 -1.98
N THR A 392 -9.04 -32.07 -2.72
CA THR A 392 -9.00 -30.64 -2.44
C THR A 392 -10.41 -30.11 -2.28
N PHE A 393 -10.66 -29.36 -1.23
CA PHE A 393 -11.90 -28.63 -1.01
C PHE A 393 -11.55 -27.34 -0.27
N ARG A 394 -12.52 -26.43 -0.20
CA ARG A 394 -12.47 -25.23 0.63
C ARG A 394 -13.51 -25.36 1.71
N ILE A 395 -13.15 -25.05 2.93
CA ILE A 395 -14.04 -24.94 4.07
C ILE A 395 -13.80 -23.57 4.71
N LEU A 396 -14.84 -23.02 5.31
CA LEU A 396 -14.72 -21.79 6.09
C LEU A 396 -14.39 -22.17 7.53
N THR A 397 -13.46 -21.43 8.13
CA THR A 397 -13.07 -21.59 9.53
C THR A 397 -13.51 -20.38 10.35
N GLU A 398 -13.95 -20.62 11.57
CA GLU A 398 -14.26 -19.60 12.57
C GLU A 398 -13.04 -19.37 13.48
N PRO A 399 -12.63 -18.10 13.73
CA PRO A 399 -11.53 -17.81 14.63
C PRO A 399 -11.91 -18.09 16.09
N LYS A 400 -11.01 -18.72 16.85
CA LYS A 400 -11.21 -19.09 18.28
C LYS A 400 -11.61 -17.92 19.18
N ASN A 401 -11.26 -16.68 18.81
CA ASN A 401 -11.47 -15.48 19.64
C ASN A 401 -12.57 -14.53 19.13
N GLY A 402 -13.34 -14.91 18.10
CA GLY A 402 -14.41 -14.04 17.56
C GLY A 402 -13.87 -12.80 16.84
N GLY A 403 -14.14 -12.70 15.54
CA GLY A 403 -13.72 -11.58 14.70
C GLY A 403 -13.81 -11.96 13.22
N ASN A 404 -14.04 -10.98 12.34
CA ASN A 404 -13.80 -11.16 10.90
C ASN A 404 -12.31 -10.90 10.60
N PHE A 405 -11.85 -11.13 9.37
CA PHE A 405 -10.46 -10.84 8.95
C PHE A 405 -10.04 -9.37 9.22
N TYR A 406 -11.00 -8.46 9.42
CA TYR A 406 -10.79 -7.05 9.78
C TYR A 406 -10.77 -6.77 11.29
N ALA A 407 -11.09 -7.77 12.11
CA ALA A 407 -11.15 -7.72 13.57
C ALA A 407 -10.13 -8.65 14.23
N GLU A 408 -9.26 -9.29 13.43
CA GLU A 408 -8.13 -10.04 13.96
C GLU A 408 -7.15 -9.06 14.61
N PHE A 409 -7.19 -8.98 15.93
CA PHE A 409 -6.16 -8.29 16.70
C PHE A 409 -4.86 -9.05 16.45
N LEU A 410 -3.94 -8.49 15.66
CA LEU A 410 -2.54 -8.92 15.68
C LEU A 410 -2.05 -8.67 17.11
N PRO A 411 -1.76 -9.71 17.91
CA PRO A 411 -1.24 -9.50 19.25
C PRO A 411 0.13 -8.80 19.11
N ALA A 412 0.20 -7.53 19.51
CA ALA A 412 1.47 -6.80 19.60
C ALA A 412 2.46 -7.48 20.56
N ASP A 413 1.96 -8.36 21.42
CA ASP A 413 2.71 -9.00 22.51
C ASP A 413 3.46 -10.28 22.11
N ASN A 414 3.38 -10.74 20.85
CA ASN A 414 4.27 -11.79 20.34
C ASN A 414 5.46 -11.24 19.53
N LEU A 415 5.94 -10.04 19.88
CA LEU A 415 7.34 -9.66 19.61
C LEU A 415 8.34 -10.41 20.52
N GLY A 416 7.86 -11.37 21.32
CA GLY A 416 8.65 -12.33 22.09
C GLY A 416 9.14 -13.51 21.26
N ASN A 417 9.77 -13.24 20.12
CA ASN A 417 10.76 -14.04 19.40
C ASN A 417 10.84 -13.50 17.97
N CYS A 418 11.45 -12.32 17.78
CA CYS A 418 12.22 -12.15 16.56
C CYS A 418 13.18 -13.35 16.55
N PRO A 419 13.10 -14.30 15.60
CA PRO A 419 14.10 -15.36 15.54
C PRO A 419 15.42 -14.63 15.49
N LYS A 420 16.27 -14.87 16.51
CA LYS A 420 17.57 -14.22 16.69
C LYS A 420 18.15 -14.02 15.29
N THR A 421 18.33 -12.76 14.91
CA THR A 421 18.88 -12.40 13.61
C THR A 421 20.13 -13.23 13.40
N ASN A 422 20.07 -14.25 12.56
CA ASN A 422 21.28 -14.86 12.03
C ASN A 422 21.85 -13.81 11.09
N SER A 423 22.53 -12.81 11.64
CA SER A 423 23.38 -11.90 10.88
C SER A 423 24.31 -12.75 10.05
N LEU A 424 24.44 -12.46 8.75
CA LEU A 424 25.37 -13.13 7.86
C LEU A 424 26.74 -13.22 8.55
N LYS A 425 27.17 -14.44 8.91
CA LYS A 425 28.41 -14.60 9.66
C LYS A 425 29.56 -14.68 8.68
N ILE A 426 30.38 -13.64 8.68
CA ILE A 426 31.60 -13.59 7.88
C ILE A 426 32.72 -14.31 8.64
N ASN A 427 33.31 -15.34 8.05
CA ASN A 427 34.45 -16.05 8.64
C ASN A 427 35.78 -15.33 8.40
N LEU A 428 35.76 -14.28 7.58
CA LEU A 428 36.90 -13.41 7.31
C LEU A 428 37.10 -12.39 8.44
N LYS A 429 38.34 -12.22 8.89
CA LYS A 429 38.75 -11.13 9.77
C LYS A 429 39.73 -10.21 9.06
N PRO A 430 39.71 -8.89 9.32
CA PRO A 430 40.71 -7.98 8.77
C PRO A 430 42.13 -8.43 9.15
N GLU A 431 43.10 -8.20 8.25
CA GLU A 431 44.53 -8.48 8.45
C GLU A 431 44.93 -9.96 8.68
N CYS A 432 44.00 -10.90 8.50
CA CYS A 432 44.30 -12.33 8.55
C CYS A 432 44.82 -12.85 7.20
N ASP A 433 45.88 -13.68 7.27
CA ASP A 433 46.40 -14.40 6.10
C ASP A 433 45.42 -15.50 5.68
N ILE A 434 44.85 -15.36 4.49
CA ILE A 434 43.95 -16.37 3.93
C ILE A 434 44.31 -16.72 2.49
N LYS A 435 43.84 -17.88 2.04
CA LYS A 435 43.83 -18.26 0.62
C LYS A 435 42.41 -18.41 0.13
N ILE A 436 42.12 -17.95 -1.08
CA ILE A 436 40.86 -18.25 -1.75
C ILE A 436 41.08 -19.49 -2.60
N ILE A 437 40.23 -20.50 -2.43
CA ILE A 437 40.30 -21.77 -3.14
C ILE A 437 39.01 -22.03 -3.91
N CYS A 438 39.10 -22.78 -5.02
CA CYS A 438 37.93 -23.23 -5.77
C CYS A 438 37.14 -24.29 -4.97
N ALA A 439 35.83 -24.11 -4.81
CA ALA A 439 35.01 -25.05 -4.06
C ALA A 439 34.93 -26.45 -4.70
N ASN A 440 35.13 -26.54 -6.03
CA ASN A 440 35.04 -27.79 -6.79
C ASN A 440 36.32 -28.64 -6.75
N CYS A 441 37.51 -28.03 -6.77
CA CYS A 441 38.79 -28.78 -6.88
C CYS A 441 39.87 -28.38 -5.87
N SER A 442 39.51 -27.52 -4.91
CA SER A 442 40.37 -26.96 -3.86
C SER A 442 41.65 -26.27 -4.38
N ASN A 443 41.68 -25.91 -5.65
CA ASN A 443 42.82 -25.21 -6.23
C ASN A 443 42.87 -23.77 -5.70
N VAL A 444 44.04 -23.32 -5.24
CA VAL A 444 44.26 -21.95 -4.78
C VAL A 444 44.18 -20.99 -5.96
N ILE A 445 43.23 -20.06 -5.89
CA ILE A 445 43.03 -19.03 -6.92
C ILE A 445 43.61 -17.67 -6.53
N SER A 446 43.86 -17.42 -5.24
CA SER A 446 44.55 -16.22 -4.75
C SER A 446 46.06 -16.28 -4.98
N LYS A 447 46.75 -15.12 -4.90
CA LYS A 447 48.22 -15.09 -4.82
C LYS A 447 48.65 -15.55 -3.43
N ASP A 448 49.29 -16.73 -3.34
CA ASP A 448 49.79 -17.33 -2.09
C ASP A 448 48.85 -17.07 -0.90
N CYS A 449 49.27 -16.25 0.07
CA CYS A 449 48.39 -15.71 1.12
C CYS A 449 48.05 -14.24 0.84
N ILE A 450 46.78 -13.88 0.97
CA ILE A 450 46.27 -12.51 0.82
C ILE A 450 45.66 -12.01 2.14
N LYS A 451 45.63 -10.69 2.30
CA LYS A 451 45.02 -9.97 3.43
C LYS A 451 44.06 -8.90 2.93
N PHE A 452 43.07 -8.59 3.76
CA PHE A 452 42.13 -7.52 3.51
C PHE A 452 42.15 -6.52 4.66
N ASP A 453 42.28 -5.24 4.31
CA ASP A 453 42.34 -4.14 5.29
C ASP A 453 40.92 -3.82 5.78
N ARG A 454 39.93 -3.92 4.88
CA ARG A 454 38.53 -3.58 5.14
C ARG A 454 37.59 -4.63 4.55
N ILE A 455 36.57 -4.97 5.32
CA ILE A 455 35.49 -5.88 4.95
C ILE A 455 34.21 -5.07 5.02
N LEU A 456 33.59 -4.79 3.87
CA LEU A 456 32.44 -3.88 3.78
C LEU A 456 31.31 -4.52 2.96
N GLU A 457 30.08 -4.28 3.38
CA GLU A 457 28.90 -4.67 2.62
C GLU A 457 28.64 -3.67 1.49
N LEU A 458 28.25 -4.17 0.32
CA LEU A 458 27.81 -3.35 -0.81
C LEU A 458 26.36 -2.90 -0.58
N PRO A 459 25.99 -1.67 -0.97
CA PRO A 459 24.59 -1.23 -0.92
C PRO A 459 23.71 -2.13 -1.79
N THR A 460 22.42 -2.22 -1.44
CA THR A 460 21.43 -2.92 -2.28
C THR A 460 21.33 -2.26 -3.65
N THR A 461 21.05 -3.05 -4.69
CA THR A 461 20.98 -2.57 -6.09
C THR A 461 19.85 -1.56 -6.34
N ASN A 462 18.89 -1.45 -5.44
CA ASN A 462 17.78 -0.49 -5.51
C ASN A 462 18.09 0.85 -4.82
N LEU A 463 19.26 1.01 -4.21
CA LEU A 463 19.68 2.28 -3.64
C LEU A 463 20.25 3.16 -4.76
N ASP A 464 19.49 4.18 -5.15
CA ASP A 464 20.00 5.25 -5.98
C ASP A 464 21.01 6.08 -5.17
N MET A 465 22.29 5.92 -5.49
CA MET A 465 23.37 6.69 -4.86
C MET A 465 23.26 8.19 -5.11
N SER A 466 22.47 8.64 -6.10
CA SER A 466 22.23 10.06 -6.37
C SER A 466 21.36 10.74 -5.29
N GLU A 467 20.56 9.97 -4.56
CA GLU A 467 19.69 10.48 -3.48
C GLU A 467 20.46 10.88 -2.20
N TRP A 468 21.71 10.44 -2.05
CA TRP A 468 22.54 10.74 -0.89
C TRP A 468 23.35 12.04 -1.00
N PHE A 469 23.43 12.64 -2.19
CA PHE A 469 24.21 13.86 -2.41
C PHE A 469 23.28 15.04 -2.68
N CYS A 470 23.02 15.84 -1.64
CA CYS A 470 22.15 17.02 -1.73
C CYS A 470 22.66 18.11 -2.71
N HIS A 471 23.94 18.10 -3.09
CA HIS A 471 24.51 19.00 -4.09
C HIS A 471 25.60 18.31 -4.92
N GLY A 472 25.44 18.30 -6.25
CA GLY A 472 26.53 18.01 -7.17
C GLY A 472 27.55 19.16 -7.13
N HIS A 473 28.62 19.02 -6.35
CA HIS A 473 29.75 19.95 -6.39
C HIS A 473 30.54 19.71 -7.68
N GLY A 474 30.10 20.31 -8.77
CA GLY A 474 30.80 20.29 -10.04
C GLY A 474 30.12 21.17 -11.08
N HIS A 475 30.51 22.43 -11.16
CA HIS A 475 30.28 23.22 -12.38
C HIS A 475 31.12 22.61 -13.50
N GLY A 476 30.55 21.67 -14.24
CA GLY A 476 31.15 21.04 -15.40
C GLY A 476 30.27 19.91 -15.91
N ASN A 477 29.82 20.01 -17.16
CA ASN A 477 29.06 18.98 -17.87
C ASN A 477 29.83 17.64 -17.90
N SER A 478 29.62 16.80 -16.90
CA SER A 478 29.75 15.34 -16.99
C SER A 478 29.06 14.71 -15.79
N SER A 479 27.93 14.06 -16.04
CA SER A 479 27.29 13.11 -15.13
C SER A 479 28.21 11.91 -14.90
N GLN A 480 29.22 12.05 -14.04
CA GLN A 480 29.93 10.91 -13.45
C GLN A 480 29.29 10.63 -12.10
N LEU A 481 28.49 9.56 -12.06
CA LEU A 481 28.07 8.89 -10.83
C LEU A 481 29.29 8.72 -9.92
N VAL A 482 29.17 9.13 -8.66
CA VAL A 482 30.21 8.91 -7.64
C VAL A 482 30.29 7.40 -7.37
N VAL A 483 31.10 6.70 -8.15
CA VAL A 483 31.38 5.28 -7.95
C VAL A 483 32.27 5.14 -6.72
N LEU A 484 31.83 4.37 -5.72
CA LEU A 484 32.67 3.91 -4.61
C LEU A 484 34.01 3.38 -5.18
N LYS A 485 35.10 4.14 -4.99
CA LYS A 485 36.43 3.69 -5.42
C LYS A 485 36.92 2.61 -4.46
N SER A 486 36.82 1.35 -4.89
CA SER A 486 37.38 0.19 -4.18
C SER A 486 38.91 0.31 -4.09
N ASN A 487 39.45 0.21 -2.88
CA ASN A 487 40.89 0.11 -2.65
C ASN A 487 41.39 -1.30 -3.02
N LYS A 488 42.70 -1.45 -3.21
CA LYS A 488 43.32 -2.71 -3.68
C LYS A 488 43.13 -3.89 -2.71
N ASN A 489 43.01 -3.62 -1.41
CA ASN A 489 42.88 -4.62 -0.35
C ASN A 489 41.47 -4.60 0.29
N ASP A 490 40.47 -4.03 -0.38
CA ASP A 490 39.10 -4.09 0.10
C ASP A 490 38.46 -5.43 -0.25
N PHE A 491 37.67 -5.95 0.69
CA PHE A 491 36.77 -7.06 0.51
C PHE A 491 35.34 -6.52 0.57
N LEU A 492 34.67 -6.42 -0.59
CA LEU A 492 33.32 -5.87 -0.69
C LEU A 492 32.34 -7.02 -0.90
N TYR A 493 31.31 -7.18 -0.08
CA TYR A 493 30.42 -8.35 -0.17
C TYR A 493 28.93 -8.02 -0.25
N ARG A 494 28.15 -8.97 -0.75
CA ARG A 494 26.70 -9.01 -0.70
C ARG A 494 26.26 -10.44 -0.36
N LEU A 495 24.96 -10.67 -0.17
CA LEU A 495 24.37 -11.94 0.28
C LEU A 495 24.94 -13.19 -0.42
N THR A 496 25.24 -13.12 -1.71
CA THR A 496 25.56 -14.29 -2.55
C THR A 496 26.95 -14.23 -3.20
N TYR A 497 27.62 -13.08 -3.17
CA TYR A 497 28.89 -12.86 -3.85
C TYR A 497 29.74 -11.82 -3.10
N PHE A 498 31.01 -11.75 -3.47
CA PHE A 498 31.91 -10.71 -3.03
C PHE A 498 32.83 -10.26 -4.17
N VAL A 499 33.37 -9.05 -4.06
CA VAL A 499 34.18 -8.37 -5.05
C VAL A 499 35.54 -8.11 -4.44
N VAL A 500 36.59 -8.53 -5.14
CA VAL A 500 38.00 -8.32 -4.77
C VAL A 500 38.76 -7.71 -5.95
N ASN A 501 39.88 -7.06 -5.67
CA ASN A 501 40.76 -6.55 -6.71
C ASN A 501 41.41 -7.70 -7.49
N ASN A 502 41.51 -7.58 -8.82
CA ASN A 502 42.11 -8.59 -9.68
C ASN A 502 43.58 -8.89 -9.30
N ASN A 503 44.30 -7.91 -8.74
CA ASN A 503 45.68 -8.09 -8.29
C ASN A 503 45.84 -9.08 -7.12
N MET A 504 44.77 -9.40 -6.40
CA MET A 504 44.80 -10.38 -5.30
C MET A 504 44.68 -11.82 -5.79
N LEU A 505 44.25 -12.00 -7.04
CA LEU A 505 44.07 -13.31 -7.66
C LEU A 505 45.33 -13.71 -8.44
N SER A 506 45.61 -15.02 -8.46
CA SER A 506 46.76 -15.57 -9.17
C SER A 506 46.50 -15.52 -10.68
N GLU A 507 47.36 -14.79 -11.40
CA GLU A 507 47.39 -14.84 -12.87
C GLU A 507 48.17 -16.07 -13.39
N LYS A 508 48.75 -16.86 -12.48
CA LYS A 508 49.50 -18.06 -12.83
C LYS A 508 48.53 -19.09 -13.44
N SER A 509 48.65 -19.24 -14.75
CA SER A 509 48.23 -20.37 -15.60
C SER A 509 46.83 -20.41 -16.20
N ASN A 510 46.18 -19.29 -16.56
CA ASN A 510 45.08 -19.40 -17.52
C ASN A 510 44.96 -18.26 -18.55
N LYS A 511 45.32 -18.52 -19.82
CA LYS A 511 45.09 -17.58 -20.94
C LYS A 511 43.61 -17.20 -21.09
N PHE A 512 42.68 -18.01 -20.55
CA PHE A 512 41.23 -17.75 -20.60
C PHE A 512 40.79 -16.54 -19.76
N ASN A 513 41.32 -16.32 -18.55
CA ASN A 513 40.91 -15.21 -17.66
C ASN A 513 41.49 -13.84 -18.08
N GLY A 514 42.44 -13.84 -19.03
CA GLY A 514 43.03 -12.62 -19.59
C GLY A 514 42.12 -11.92 -20.61
N LYS A 515 41.26 -12.66 -21.32
CA LYS A 515 40.44 -12.13 -22.43
C LYS A 515 38.93 -12.22 -22.22
N ARG A 516 38.46 -12.99 -21.25
CA ARG A 516 37.03 -13.24 -21.00
C ARG A 516 36.55 -12.44 -19.80
N ASP A 517 35.27 -12.08 -19.83
CA ASP A 517 34.57 -11.44 -18.72
C ASP A 517 34.21 -12.46 -17.62
N VAL A 518 34.35 -13.76 -17.89
CA VAL A 518 34.14 -14.83 -16.91
C VAL A 518 35.45 -15.21 -16.24
N TYR A 519 35.44 -15.31 -14.91
CA TYR A 519 36.59 -15.79 -14.14
C TYR A 519 36.48 -17.29 -13.87
N HIS A 520 37.38 -18.06 -14.47
CA HIS A 520 37.42 -19.52 -14.34
C HIS A 520 38.51 -19.98 -13.35
N CYS A 521 38.28 -21.12 -12.71
CA CYS A 521 39.33 -21.88 -12.06
C CYS A 521 40.39 -22.30 -13.09
N ASN A 522 41.67 -22.06 -12.80
CA ASN A 522 42.79 -22.45 -13.68
C ASN A 522 43.07 -23.96 -13.67
N ARG A 523 42.47 -24.75 -12.78
CA ARG A 523 42.60 -26.22 -12.73
C ARG A 523 41.41 -26.95 -13.35
N CYS A 524 40.20 -26.73 -12.84
CA CYS A 524 39.01 -27.47 -13.28
C CYS A 524 38.08 -26.68 -14.22
N LEU A 525 38.44 -25.45 -14.58
CA LEU A 525 37.65 -24.54 -15.44
C LEU A 525 36.25 -24.18 -14.91
N ALA A 526 35.94 -24.54 -13.66
CA ALA A 526 34.70 -24.12 -13.00
C ALA A 526 34.52 -22.60 -13.08
N TRP A 527 33.29 -22.18 -13.31
CA TRP A 527 32.90 -20.77 -13.35
C TRP A 527 32.81 -20.24 -11.93
N LEU A 528 33.73 -19.36 -11.54
CA LEU A 528 33.80 -18.85 -10.17
C LEU A 528 33.17 -17.45 -10.02
N GLY A 529 33.17 -16.67 -11.10
CA GLY A 529 32.75 -15.28 -11.03
C GLY A 529 32.79 -14.52 -12.35
N LEU A 530 32.65 -13.20 -12.25
CA LEU A 530 32.69 -12.24 -13.36
C LEU A 530 33.78 -11.20 -13.11
N LYS A 531 34.52 -10.86 -14.16
CA LYS A 531 35.58 -9.86 -14.16
C LYS A 531 35.03 -8.53 -14.65
N ASN A 532 35.39 -7.44 -13.97
CA ASN A 532 35.05 -6.08 -14.38
C ASN A 532 36.27 -5.17 -14.19
N LYS A 533 36.88 -4.71 -15.29
CA LYS A 533 38.09 -3.85 -15.31
C LYS A 533 39.17 -4.31 -14.31
N ASP A 534 39.18 -3.73 -13.11
CA ASP A 534 40.18 -3.94 -12.05
C ASP A 534 39.71 -4.88 -10.94
N THR A 535 38.45 -5.32 -10.94
CA THR A 535 37.86 -6.17 -9.89
C THR A 535 37.28 -7.47 -10.45
N VAL A 536 37.09 -8.44 -9.57
CA VAL A 536 36.45 -9.72 -9.87
C VAL A 536 35.37 -9.98 -8.82
N LYS A 537 34.15 -10.18 -9.29
CA LYS A 537 32.98 -10.63 -8.51
C LYS A 537 33.00 -12.15 -8.44
N LEU A 538 33.28 -12.73 -7.29
CA LEU A 538 33.27 -14.18 -7.04
C LEU A 538 32.01 -14.57 -6.26
N PHE A 539 31.37 -15.67 -6.65
CA PHE A 539 30.17 -16.17 -5.95
C PHE A 539 30.56 -17.04 -4.75
N ASN A 540 29.95 -16.81 -3.58
CA ASN A 540 30.28 -17.52 -2.34
C ASN A 540 30.09 -19.04 -2.42
N SER A 541 29.14 -19.51 -3.25
CA SER A 541 28.90 -20.93 -3.51
C SER A 541 30.01 -21.61 -4.31
N GLU A 542 30.80 -20.86 -5.08
CA GLU A 542 31.81 -21.41 -6.02
C GLU A 542 33.24 -21.41 -5.45
N VAL A 543 33.45 -20.73 -4.32
CA VAL A 543 34.77 -20.56 -3.69
C VAL A 543 34.71 -20.79 -2.18
N LYS A 544 35.85 -21.15 -1.60
CA LYS A 544 36.04 -21.29 -0.15
C LYS A 544 37.27 -20.50 0.26
N MET A 545 37.38 -20.21 1.56
CA MET A 545 38.63 -19.73 2.14
C MET A 545 39.37 -20.88 2.81
N GLN A 546 40.69 -20.79 2.79
CA GLN A 546 41.58 -21.65 3.55
C GLN A 546 42.43 -20.79 4.49
N GLN A 547 42.34 -21.07 5.78
CA GLN A 547 43.13 -20.43 6.84
C GLN A 547 43.72 -21.55 7.71
N ASP A 548 45.02 -21.53 7.98
CA ASP A 548 45.71 -22.55 8.79
C ASP A 548 45.43 -24.01 8.35
N ASN A 549 45.33 -24.24 7.03
CA ASN A 549 44.96 -25.51 6.40
C ASN A 549 43.52 -26.01 6.69
N ILE A 550 42.64 -25.14 7.20
CA ILE A 550 41.23 -25.43 7.41
C ILE A 550 40.42 -24.72 6.32
N ASP A 551 39.67 -25.51 5.55
CA ASP A 551 38.78 -25.02 4.51
C ASP A 551 37.42 -24.63 5.11
N SER A 552 36.94 -23.43 4.82
CA SER A 552 35.62 -22.95 5.27
C SER A 552 34.96 -22.06 4.23
N HIS A 553 33.63 -21.96 4.27
CA HIS A 553 32.89 -20.99 3.45
C HIS A 553 33.18 -19.56 3.93
N ILE A 554 33.14 -18.60 3.01
CA ILE A 554 33.53 -17.23 3.32
C ILE A 554 32.46 -16.54 4.18
N PHE A 555 31.19 -16.75 3.84
CA PHE A 555 30.05 -16.41 4.70
C PHE A 555 29.24 -17.67 5.01
N LEU A 556 28.70 -17.73 6.24
CA LEU A 556 27.81 -18.79 6.73
C LEU A 556 26.44 -18.20 7.06
N HIS A 557 25.40 -18.85 6.54
CA HIS A 557 24.02 -18.39 6.69
C HIS A 557 23.31 -19.04 7.92
N ASN A 558 23.69 -20.27 8.33
CA ASN A 558 23.26 -20.93 9.59
C ASN A 558 24.08 -22.24 9.85
N THR A 559 24.37 -22.59 11.11
CA THR A 559 25.23 -23.72 11.52
C THR A 559 24.51 -25.02 11.93
N GLN A 560 23.19 -25.12 11.84
CA GLN A 560 22.46 -26.33 12.28
C GLN A 560 21.90 -27.15 11.11
N ASN A 561 22.28 -28.43 11.01
CA ASN A 561 21.79 -29.55 10.14
C ASN A 561 22.50 -29.85 8.80
N ALA A 562 22.49 -31.15 8.45
CA ALA A 562 23.18 -31.85 7.36
C ALA A 562 22.51 -31.77 5.97
N TYR A 563 21.94 -30.62 5.61
CA TYR A 563 21.34 -30.37 4.29
C TYR A 563 22.34 -29.72 3.32
N ASP A 564 22.06 -29.78 2.01
CA ASP A 564 22.86 -29.09 0.97
C ASP A 564 22.97 -27.59 1.28
N GLN A 565 24.20 -27.13 1.51
CA GLN A 565 24.52 -25.74 1.85
C GLN A 565 24.00 -24.75 0.79
N ILE A 566 24.03 -25.11 -0.49
CA ILE A 566 23.63 -24.20 -1.59
C ILE A 566 22.13 -23.88 -1.51
N ILE A 567 21.30 -24.88 -1.20
CA ILE A 567 19.84 -24.70 -1.05
C ILE A 567 19.54 -23.82 0.17
N ARG A 568 20.30 -23.97 1.25
CA ARG A 568 20.14 -23.13 2.44
C ARG A 568 20.49 -21.68 2.16
N ASP A 569 21.60 -21.46 1.46
CA ASP A 569 22.05 -20.12 1.09
C ASP A 569 21.04 -19.47 0.14
N PHE A 570 20.45 -20.24 -0.77
CA PHE A 570 19.35 -19.81 -1.63
C PHE A 570 18.11 -19.38 -0.82
N ILE A 571 17.63 -20.22 0.10
CA ILE A 571 16.47 -19.90 0.96
C ILE A 571 16.75 -18.65 1.80
N TYR A 572 17.90 -18.61 2.45
CA TYR A 572 18.30 -17.48 3.30
C TYR A 572 18.41 -16.18 2.50
N THR A 573 18.91 -16.25 1.26
CA THR A 573 18.97 -15.08 0.36
C THR A 573 17.58 -14.52 0.13
N ILE A 574 16.60 -15.36 -0.19
CA ILE A 574 15.21 -14.94 -0.40
C ILE A 574 14.60 -14.37 0.89
N GLU A 575 14.83 -15.00 2.04
CA GLU A 575 14.35 -14.51 3.35
C GLU A 575 14.93 -13.12 3.68
N CYS A 576 16.22 -12.89 3.40
CA CYS A 576 16.86 -11.59 3.63
C CYS A 576 16.32 -10.52 2.67
N MET A 577 16.21 -10.84 1.38
CA MET A 577 15.64 -9.91 0.38
C MET A 577 14.17 -9.57 0.68
N THR A 578 13.41 -10.52 1.24
CA THR A 578 12.03 -10.30 1.69
C THR A 578 11.94 -9.36 2.91
N LYS A 579 12.99 -9.27 3.72
CA LYS A 579 13.10 -8.30 4.81
C LYS A 579 13.57 -6.94 4.30
N GLU A 580 14.48 -6.91 3.33
CA GLU A 580 14.95 -5.68 2.69
C GLU A 580 13.81 -4.90 2.02
N SER A 581 12.90 -5.58 1.32
CA SER A 581 11.73 -4.94 0.71
C SER A 581 10.79 -4.27 1.72
N ASN A 582 10.72 -4.80 2.95
CA ASN A 582 9.88 -4.26 4.02
C ASN A 582 10.43 -2.97 4.66
N LEU A 583 11.68 -2.58 4.40
CA LEU A 583 12.33 -1.42 5.02
C LEU A 583 11.96 -0.07 4.35
N GLY A 584 11.44 -0.08 3.12
CA GLY A 584 11.08 1.14 2.37
C GLY A 584 9.59 1.47 2.30
N LEU A 585 8.71 0.47 2.38
CA LEU A 585 7.25 0.62 2.22
C LEU A 585 6.53 -0.39 3.12
N GLN A 586 6.26 -0.01 4.38
CA GLN A 586 5.67 -0.87 5.43
C GLN A 586 4.25 -1.40 5.13
N TYR A 587 3.70 -1.14 3.94
CA TYR A 587 2.33 -1.51 3.55
C TYR A 587 2.25 -2.40 2.31
N SER A 588 3.38 -2.81 1.73
CA SER A 588 3.37 -3.82 0.68
C SER A 588 3.17 -5.21 1.28
N VAL A 589 1.95 -5.76 1.17
CA VAL A 589 1.63 -7.13 1.56
C VAL A 589 2.38 -8.16 0.70
N MET A 590 2.88 -7.76 -0.46
CA MET A 590 3.39 -8.64 -1.51
C MET A 590 4.80 -8.25 -1.96
N CYS A 591 5.78 -9.13 -1.71
CA CYS A 591 7.19 -8.88 -2.06
C CYS A 591 7.56 -9.58 -3.37
N LYS A 592 8.14 -8.84 -4.31
CA LYS A 592 8.67 -9.36 -5.58
C LYS A 592 10.21 -9.33 -5.56
N ILE A 593 10.81 -10.42 -5.99
CA ILE A 593 12.26 -10.65 -5.98
C ILE A 593 12.69 -11.13 -7.37
N VAL A 594 13.83 -10.63 -7.86
CA VAL A 594 14.46 -11.09 -9.10
C VAL A 594 15.85 -11.63 -8.79
N LEU A 595 16.08 -12.92 -9.02
CA LEU A 595 17.40 -13.51 -8.95
C LEU A 595 17.99 -13.62 -10.35
N GLU A 596 19.14 -12.97 -10.56
CA GLU A 596 19.81 -12.89 -11.86
C GLU A 596 20.98 -13.89 -11.92
N CYS A 597 21.00 -14.77 -12.93
CA CYS A 597 22.08 -15.72 -13.14
C CYS A 597 22.73 -15.50 -14.51
N SER A 598 24.00 -15.12 -14.53
CA SER A 598 24.73 -14.95 -15.80
C SER A 598 25.10 -16.30 -16.42
N ILE A 599 24.77 -16.49 -17.70
CA ILE A 599 25.05 -17.71 -18.49
C ILE A 599 26.20 -17.47 -19.47
N SER A 600 26.36 -16.23 -19.93
CA SER A 600 27.48 -15.77 -20.75
C SER A 600 27.90 -14.36 -20.30
N SER A 601 28.81 -13.73 -21.05
CA SER A 601 29.17 -12.32 -20.82
C SER A 601 28.02 -11.34 -21.11
N THR A 602 27.06 -11.76 -21.94
CA THR A 602 25.96 -10.90 -22.42
C THR A 602 24.59 -11.39 -21.96
N ASP A 603 24.46 -12.69 -21.67
CA ASP A 603 23.16 -13.32 -21.45
C ASP A 603 22.97 -13.70 -19.99
N LYS A 604 21.78 -13.35 -19.49
CA LYS A 604 21.32 -13.70 -18.14
C LYS A 604 20.02 -14.49 -18.20
N GLN A 605 19.87 -15.36 -17.22
CA GLN A 605 18.63 -16.02 -16.83
C GLN A 605 18.07 -15.34 -15.58
N TYR A 606 16.76 -15.35 -15.45
CA TYR A 606 16.04 -14.69 -14.37
C TYR A 606 15.11 -15.68 -13.68
N LEU A 607 15.12 -15.66 -12.35
CA LEU A 607 14.13 -16.33 -11.52
C LEU A 607 13.30 -15.25 -10.83
N LEU A 608 12.08 -15.08 -11.31
CA LEU A 608 11.08 -14.17 -10.75
C LEU A 608 10.40 -14.88 -9.59
N ILE A 609 10.38 -14.27 -8.42
CA ILE A 609 9.76 -14.81 -7.21
C ILE A 609 8.81 -13.78 -6.62
N TRP A 610 7.58 -14.19 -6.37
CA TRP A 610 6.55 -13.38 -5.73
C TRP A 610 6.11 -14.07 -4.43
N ILE A 611 6.40 -13.43 -3.30
CA ILE A 611 6.01 -13.91 -1.97
C ILE A 611 4.53 -13.65 -1.75
N MET A 612 3.75 -14.72 -1.53
CA MET A 612 2.29 -14.66 -1.38
C MET A 612 1.87 -14.63 0.09
N ASP A 613 2.44 -15.53 0.89
CA ASP A 613 2.17 -15.65 2.32
C ASP A 613 3.47 -16.02 3.03
N LYS A 614 3.85 -15.27 4.06
CA LYS A 614 5.11 -15.47 4.80
C LYS A 614 4.96 -16.54 5.88
N GLU A 615 3.76 -16.69 6.44
CA GLU A 615 3.45 -17.50 7.62
C GLU A 615 2.22 -18.37 7.36
N LEU A 616 2.18 -19.06 6.21
CA LEU A 616 1.10 -19.98 5.90
C LEU A 616 1.16 -21.16 6.85
N GLN A 617 0.11 -21.33 7.65
CA GLN A 617 -0.05 -22.50 8.50
C GLN A 617 -0.38 -23.74 7.65
N VAL A 618 0.45 -24.78 7.76
CA VAL A 618 0.29 -26.06 7.08
C VAL A 618 0.31 -27.18 8.11
N LEU A 619 -0.76 -27.97 8.13
CA LEU A 619 -0.92 -29.14 8.98
C LEU A 619 -0.38 -30.38 8.25
N ARG A 620 0.40 -31.21 8.93
CA ARG A 620 1.02 -32.41 8.36
C ARG A 620 0.93 -33.59 9.29
N ASN A 621 0.79 -34.78 8.72
CA ASN A 621 0.90 -36.01 9.49
C ASN A 621 2.33 -36.18 10.04
N SER A 622 2.46 -36.45 11.33
CA SER A 622 3.75 -36.65 12.00
C SER A 622 4.34 -38.05 11.86
N GLU A 623 3.53 -39.04 11.47
CA GLU A 623 3.94 -40.45 11.44
C GLU A 623 4.05 -40.97 10.00
N GLU A 624 5.12 -41.73 9.71
CA GLU A 624 5.33 -42.38 8.41
C GLU A 624 4.41 -43.59 8.18
N ARG A 625 3.76 -44.10 9.23
CA ARG A 625 2.82 -45.23 9.18
C ARG A 625 1.55 -44.88 9.93
N ILE A 626 0.41 -45.04 9.26
CA ILE A 626 -0.92 -44.89 9.87
C ILE A 626 -1.20 -46.21 10.60
N GLU A 627 -0.87 -46.29 11.89
CA GLU A 627 -1.13 -47.50 12.70
C GLU A 627 -2.52 -47.50 13.38
N SER A 628 -3.27 -46.39 13.27
CA SER A 628 -4.62 -46.24 13.81
C SER A 628 -5.50 -45.40 12.88
N ASP A 629 -6.84 -45.58 12.93
CA ASP A 629 -7.84 -44.86 12.11
C ASP A 629 -7.87 -43.32 12.33
N LYS A 630 -6.97 -42.79 13.17
CA LYS A 630 -6.83 -41.37 13.50
C LYS A 630 -5.44 -40.87 13.11
N MET A 631 -5.39 -39.86 12.23
CA MET A 631 -4.15 -39.18 11.86
C MET A 631 -3.75 -38.14 12.91
N ILE A 632 -2.47 -38.13 13.32
CA ILE A 632 -1.93 -37.09 14.21
C ILE A 632 -1.33 -35.98 13.36
N LEU A 633 -1.83 -34.75 13.52
CA LEU A 633 -1.36 -33.60 12.76
C LEU A 633 -0.41 -32.72 13.59
N GLN A 634 0.64 -32.22 12.94
CA GLN A 634 1.53 -31.18 13.44
C GLN A 634 1.37 -29.92 12.61
N SER A 635 1.28 -28.77 13.28
CA SER A 635 1.23 -27.46 12.64
C SER A 635 2.63 -26.93 12.36
N SER A 636 2.85 -26.43 11.14
CA SER A 636 4.11 -25.81 10.70
C SER A 636 3.80 -24.53 9.92
N PHE A 637 4.65 -23.52 10.04
CA PHE A 637 4.51 -22.25 9.31
C PHE A 637 5.50 -22.18 8.15
N LEU A 638 5.01 -21.97 6.95
CA LEU A 638 5.80 -21.99 5.72
C LEU A 638 5.59 -20.70 4.92
N THR A 639 6.59 -20.34 4.11
CA THR A 639 6.44 -19.25 3.15
C THR A 639 5.97 -19.80 1.80
N LYS A 640 4.79 -19.35 1.36
CA LYS A 640 4.21 -19.67 0.05
C LYS A 640 4.66 -18.64 -0.98
N ILE A 641 5.12 -19.13 -2.13
CA ILE A 641 5.64 -18.29 -3.21
C ILE A 641 5.05 -18.68 -4.57
N LEU A 642 5.00 -17.72 -5.48
CA LEU A 642 4.92 -17.94 -6.91
C LEU A 642 6.32 -17.75 -7.51
N TYR A 643 6.72 -18.59 -8.45
CA TYR A 643 7.97 -18.40 -9.18
C TYR A 643 7.83 -18.65 -10.67
N LYS A 644 8.66 -17.98 -11.46
CA LYS A 644 8.74 -18.14 -12.92
C LYS A 644 10.18 -18.01 -13.37
N ILE A 645 10.57 -18.85 -14.33
CA ILE A 645 11.91 -18.87 -14.90
C ILE A 645 11.85 -18.23 -16.27
N GLU A 646 12.67 -17.21 -16.48
CA GLU A 646 12.83 -16.54 -17.76
C GLU A 646 14.26 -16.71 -18.26
N LEU A 647 14.39 -17.20 -19.50
CA LEU A 647 15.70 -17.59 -20.05
C LEU A 647 16.48 -16.40 -20.65
N VAL A 648 15.80 -15.28 -20.86
CA VAL A 648 16.31 -14.05 -21.47
C VAL A 648 15.63 -12.83 -20.85
N LEU A 649 16.20 -11.64 -21.08
CA LEU A 649 15.54 -10.38 -20.72
C LEU A 649 14.30 -10.20 -21.63
N ASN A 650 13.13 -10.03 -21.02
CA ASN A 650 11.87 -9.80 -21.70
C ASN A 650 11.11 -8.63 -21.03
N GLU A 651 9.98 -8.21 -21.61
CA GLU A 651 9.19 -7.08 -21.10
C GLU A 651 8.75 -7.24 -19.64
N GLU A 652 8.44 -8.47 -19.20
CA GLU A 652 8.04 -8.75 -17.81
C GLU A 652 9.22 -8.58 -16.84
N VAL A 653 10.39 -9.12 -17.18
CA VAL A 653 11.62 -8.96 -16.41
C VAL A 653 12.04 -7.48 -16.36
N GLU A 654 11.97 -6.76 -17.49
CA GLU A 654 12.26 -5.32 -17.54
C GLU A 654 11.31 -4.53 -16.65
N THR A 655 10.00 -4.84 -16.71
CA THR A 655 8.99 -4.19 -15.86
C THR A 655 9.31 -4.42 -14.38
N TRP A 656 9.63 -5.65 -13.99
CA TRP A 656 10.00 -5.97 -12.60
C TRP A 656 11.28 -5.27 -12.18
N LEU A 657 12.34 -5.28 -13.01
CA LEU A 657 13.59 -4.62 -12.68
C LEU A 657 13.49 -3.09 -12.65
N SER A 658 12.53 -2.50 -13.38
CA SER A 658 12.24 -1.06 -13.35
C SER A 658 11.40 -0.61 -12.15
N ASP A 659 10.73 -1.56 -11.47
CA ASP A 659 9.88 -1.29 -10.32
C ASP A 659 10.76 -1.12 -9.06
N PRO A 660 10.77 0.06 -8.42
CA PRO A 660 11.62 0.33 -7.26
C PRO A 660 11.30 -0.55 -6.04
N THR A 661 10.12 -1.19 -6.02
CA THR A 661 9.70 -2.11 -4.94
C THR A 661 10.24 -3.53 -5.09
N VAL A 662 10.79 -3.88 -6.27
CA VAL A 662 11.30 -5.22 -6.58
C VAL A 662 12.77 -5.32 -6.21
N VAL A 663 13.14 -6.26 -5.34
CA VAL A 663 14.54 -6.42 -4.92
C VAL A 663 15.25 -7.41 -5.85
N SER A 664 16.43 -7.05 -6.35
CA SER A 664 17.25 -7.92 -7.21
C SER A 664 18.62 -8.27 -6.62
N THR A 665 19.15 -9.44 -6.99
CA THR A 665 20.55 -9.82 -6.72
C THR A 665 21.06 -10.84 -7.73
N ASP A 666 22.38 -10.83 -7.97
CA ASP A 666 23.02 -11.85 -8.80
C ASP A 666 23.29 -13.13 -7.99
N ILE A 667 23.05 -14.30 -8.58
CA ILE A 667 23.37 -15.61 -8.00
C ILE A 667 24.24 -16.45 -8.92
N SER A 668 24.93 -17.45 -8.35
CA SER A 668 25.74 -18.37 -9.16
C SER A 668 24.86 -19.35 -9.92
N ARG A 669 25.41 -19.96 -10.97
CA ARG A 669 24.72 -21.00 -11.73
C ARG A 669 24.36 -22.21 -10.87
N SER A 670 25.24 -22.64 -9.96
CA SER A 670 24.92 -23.75 -9.06
C SER A 670 23.76 -23.40 -8.13
N MET A 671 23.75 -22.18 -7.58
CA MET A 671 22.66 -21.71 -6.72
C MET A 671 21.34 -21.60 -7.49
N PHE A 672 21.36 -21.10 -8.73
CA PHE A 672 20.19 -21.03 -9.59
C PHE A 672 19.61 -22.42 -9.87
N CYS A 673 20.45 -23.36 -10.35
CA CYS A 673 19.99 -24.73 -10.67
C CYS A 673 19.46 -25.46 -9.43
N ARG A 674 20.21 -25.46 -8.33
CA ARG A 674 19.82 -26.15 -7.08
C ARG A 674 18.60 -25.50 -6.43
N GLY A 675 18.49 -24.17 -6.50
CA GLY A 675 17.32 -23.42 -6.04
C GLY A 675 16.08 -23.77 -6.85
N VAL A 676 16.17 -23.81 -8.18
CA VAL A 676 15.06 -24.23 -9.05
C VAL A 676 14.66 -25.68 -8.79
N GLU A 677 15.61 -26.61 -8.70
CA GLU A 677 15.34 -28.02 -8.35
C GLU A 677 14.59 -28.12 -7.02
N HIS A 678 15.01 -27.36 -6.01
CA HIS A 678 14.34 -27.29 -4.72
C HIS A 678 12.91 -26.73 -4.84
N LEU A 679 12.72 -25.63 -5.57
CA LEU A 679 11.38 -25.06 -5.78
C LEU A 679 10.46 -26.00 -6.55
N GLN A 680 10.97 -26.73 -7.54
CA GLN A 680 10.21 -27.74 -8.28
C GLN A 680 9.81 -28.90 -7.37
N LEU A 681 10.73 -29.40 -6.53
CA LEU A 681 10.46 -30.45 -5.56
C LEU A 681 9.42 -30.00 -4.52
N MET A 682 9.48 -28.75 -4.05
CA MET A 682 8.48 -28.20 -3.14
C MET A 682 7.13 -27.94 -3.82
N SER A 683 7.12 -27.63 -5.12
CA SER A 683 5.88 -27.48 -5.90
C SER A 683 5.10 -28.80 -5.98
N GLN A 684 5.78 -29.95 -5.94
CA GLN A 684 5.11 -31.26 -5.95
C GLN A 684 4.23 -31.49 -4.72
N LYS A 685 4.50 -30.78 -3.60
CA LYS A 685 3.70 -30.82 -2.37
C LYS A 685 2.40 -30.03 -2.48
N VAL A 686 2.24 -29.22 -3.53
CA VAL A 686 0.99 -28.56 -3.89
C VAL A 686 0.22 -29.50 -4.83
N PRO A 687 -1.10 -29.70 -4.67
CA PRO A 687 -1.88 -30.54 -5.58
C PRO A 687 -1.79 -30.03 -7.03
N GLU A 688 -1.75 -30.95 -8.00
CA GLU A 688 -1.44 -30.67 -9.41
C GLU A 688 -2.32 -29.55 -10.00
N ALA A 689 -3.62 -29.58 -9.72
CA ALA A 689 -4.59 -28.58 -10.18
C ALA A 689 -4.30 -27.14 -9.70
N PHE A 690 -3.47 -26.96 -8.67
CA PHE A 690 -3.12 -25.66 -8.09
C PHE A 690 -1.61 -25.37 -8.17
N ARG A 691 -0.83 -26.16 -8.93
CA ARG A 691 0.61 -25.91 -9.08
C ARG A 691 0.92 -24.73 -9.99
N SER A 692 -0.04 -24.26 -10.79
CA SER A 692 0.18 -23.15 -11.71
C SER A 692 -0.93 -22.09 -11.59
N ALA A 693 -0.53 -20.83 -11.69
CA ALA A 693 -1.43 -19.67 -11.71
C ALA A 693 -0.81 -18.56 -12.55
N ASN A 694 -1.54 -18.05 -13.56
CA ASN A 694 -1.11 -16.93 -14.41
C ASN A 694 0.30 -17.08 -15.02
N GLY A 695 0.70 -18.30 -15.40
CA GLY A 695 2.04 -18.56 -15.95
C GLY A 695 3.17 -18.68 -14.92
N TYR A 696 2.85 -18.63 -13.63
CA TYR A 696 3.76 -18.88 -12.52
C TYR A 696 3.50 -20.26 -11.90
N SER A 697 4.53 -20.85 -11.30
CA SER A 697 4.42 -22.06 -10.50
C SER A 697 4.29 -21.73 -9.01
N ILE A 698 3.40 -22.40 -8.29
CA ILE A 698 3.22 -22.26 -6.84
C ILE A 698 4.15 -23.23 -6.13
N SER A 699 4.89 -22.74 -5.14
CA SER A 699 5.81 -23.54 -4.32
C SER A 699 5.87 -23.05 -2.86
N TYR A 700 6.55 -23.83 -2.03
CA TYR A 700 6.90 -23.46 -0.66
C TYR A 700 8.41 -23.25 -0.57
N LEU A 701 8.84 -22.16 0.07
CA LEU A 701 10.27 -21.83 0.18
C LEU A 701 11.01 -22.81 1.09
N LYS A 702 10.40 -23.14 2.23
CA LYS A 702 10.88 -24.08 3.22
C LYS A 702 9.71 -24.94 3.67
N VAL A 703 9.94 -26.24 3.77
CA VAL A 703 8.95 -27.24 4.18
C VAL A 703 9.50 -28.00 5.36
#